data_AF-C1H5X4-F1
#
_entry.id   AF-C1H5X4-F1
#
_cell.length_a   1.000
_cell.length_b   1.000
_cell.length_c   1.000
_cell.angle_alpha   90.00
_cell.angle_beta   90.00
_cell.angle_gamma   90.00
#
_symmetry.space_group_name_H-M   'P 1'
#
loop_
_entity.id
_entity.type
_entity.pdbx_description
1 polymer ?
#
loop_
_entity_poly.entity_id
_entity_poly.type
_entity_poly.pdbx_seq_one_letter_code
_entity_poly.pdbx_strand_id
1 'polypeptide(L)'
;MAPSFDTLSEQDLHEEELEIDFSDLKAQYEVRLEESLDAFVVIDGLPIVPEESKPRLIKFLLKKLNTVGRTSEDAIFMPMNEKQMTEGFAFVEYESPEQALEATKHLHGTPLDKKHTLAVNKLTDIDRYGREGRVDEKYKPPTIEPFHEKDHLRSWLGDPNARDQFTMYRGDKVGVFWNMKKDPPENIVDRDHWTQLFVQWSPQGTYLASVHPQGVQLWGGPQFTKQKQFPHPFVQLIEFSPGESYLTTWSARPIQIEGPHPILSYEEDGKHFIIWDITTGKPLRSFVNHDVPAASGPEGEAVKKKIQWPAFKWSADEKYVARMLPGQSISVYELPRMSLLDKASIKIEKVKDFEWAPATPQREGIKEYEQLLSFWTPEMDSNPAKVGLMSIPSKQIVRTRNLFHVTDVKLHWQSQGAYLCVKVDRHSKSKKSLATNLEIFRVKEKGVPVEVVDSIKDPVINFAWEPNGDRFVLITTGEATPGAAIAPKTAVSFFCPEKVKVSGTGNFKLIRTIEKKTSNGIYWSPKGRFVVVATVHSQQNFDLDFWDLDFEGEKQENEKDLSANLQLMKTTDHYGVTDIDWDPTGRYVVSSASAWTHTLENGYNIHTFSGTTLAEHPTEKFKQFLWRPRPPTFLSKEEQKQIRKNLREYSREFDEEDKYAVDIANTAIVEMRKRVLNEWTAWVRREKEMLDEEIDVLGLEREEDVAAAAKKEVETEGTVVEEIMEEIIDETEEVIG
;
A
#
# COMPACT_ATOMS: atom_id res chain seq x y z
N MET A 1 -85.50 22.09 26.43
CA MET A 1 -86.17 21.21 25.45
C MET A 1 -85.32 21.22 24.20
N ALA A 2 -84.36 20.31 24.09
CA ALA A 2 -83.74 20.05 22.80
C ALA A 2 -84.83 19.39 21.93
N PRO A 3 -85.01 19.79 20.67
CA PRO A 3 -86.04 19.21 19.82
C PRO A 3 -85.80 17.70 19.74
N SER A 4 -86.83 16.92 20.09
CA SER A 4 -86.79 15.46 19.93
C SER A 4 -86.78 15.12 18.45
N PHE A 5 -86.18 13.98 18.11
CA PHE A 5 -86.02 13.45 16.75
C PHE A 5 -87.33 13.36 15.95
N ASP A 6 -88.49 13.47 16.60
CA ASP A 6 -89.81 13.40 15.97
C ASP A 6 -90.17 14.64 15.13
N THR A 7 -89.43 15.74 15.22
CA THR A 7 -89.66 16.93 14.39
C THR A 7 -88.80 16.99 13.11
N LEU A 8 -87.95 16.00 12.85
CA LEU A 8 -87.20 15.93 11.60
C LEU A 8 -88.12 15.39 10.50
N SER A 9 -88.58 16.27 9.62
CA SER A 9 -89.31 15.87 8.42
C SER A 9 -88.35 15.25 7.41
N GLU A 10 -88.78 14.21 6.68
CA GLU A 10 -87.95 13.51 5.67
C GLU A 10 -87.39 14.45 4.58
N GLN A 11 -87.87 15.69 4.47
CA GLN A 11 -87.35 16.67 3.52
C GLN A 11 -86.04 17.34 3.94
N ASP A 12 -85.67 17.31 5.23
CA ASP A 12 -84.43 17.95 5.72
C ASP A 12 -83.17 17.09 5.48
N LEU A 13 -83.32 15.86 4.97
CA LEU A 13 -82.21 14.94 4.67
C LEU A 13 -81.70 15.04 3.21
N HIS A 14 -82.15 16.05 2.46
CA HIS A 14 -81.85 16.21 1.03
C HIS A 14 -80.95 17.41 0.69
N GLU A 15 -80.05 17.81 1.59
CA GLU A 15 -78.92 18.67 1.20
C GLU A 15 -77.78 17.79 0.68
N GLU A 16 -77.71 17.73 -0.64
CA GLU A 16 -76.62 17.28 -1.51
C GLU A 16 -75.26 17.31 -0.79
N GLU A 17 -74.81 16.13 -0.32
CA GLU A 17 -73.43 15.92 0.11
C GLU A 17 -72.51 16.21 -1.07
N LEU A 18 -71.92 17.40 -1.05
CA LEU A 18 -70.77 17.80 -1.84
C LEU A 18 -69.78 16.63 -1.88
N GLU A 19 -69.61 16.00 -3.04
CA GLU A 19 -68.64 14.93 -3.26
C GLU A 19 -67.23 15.46 -2.95
N ILE A 20 -66.77 15.26 -1.72
CA ILE A 20 -65.39 15.57 -1.33
C ILE A 20 -64.49 14.64 -2.14
N ASP A 21 -63.67 15.23 -3.00
CA ASP A 21 -62.71 14.49 -3.82
C ASP A 21 -61.58 13.95 -2.94
N PHE A 22 -61.63 12.64 -2.65
CA PHE A 22 -60.62 11.91 -1.89
C PHE A 22 -59.51 11.33 -2.80
N SER A 23 -59.35 11.80 -4.04
CA SER A 23 -58.33 11.27 -4.96
C SER A 23 -56.90 11.49 -4.47
N ASP A 24 -56.62 12.58 -3.75
CA ASP A 24 -55.34 12.88 -3.12
C ASP A 24 -55.02 11.93 -1.95
N LEU A 25 -56.00 11.70 -1.07
CA LEU A 25 -55.94 10.72 0.01
C LEU A 25 -55.82 9.30 -0.53
N LYS A 26 -56.57 8.94 -1.57
CA LYS A 26 -56.39 7.64 -2.24
C LYS A 26 -54.99 7.52 -2.81
N ALA A 27 -54.45 8.51 -3.53
CA ALA A 27 -53.08 8.43 -4.08
C ALA A 27 -52.00 8.37 -2.98
N GLN A 28 -52.20 9.04 -1.84
CA GLN A 28 -51.26 9.02 -0.72
C GLN A 28 -51.29 7.71 0.07
N TYR A 29 -52.47 7.07 0.17
CA TYR A 29 -52.70 5.84 0.94
C TYR A 29 -52.96 4.61 0.06
N GLU A 30 -52.81 4.71 -1.26
CA GLU A 30 -52.89 3.60 -2.19
C GLU A 30 -51.74 2.66 -1.89
N VAL A 31 -52.04 1.61 -1.13
CA VAL A 31 -51.15 0.48 -0.95
C VAL A 31 -50.99 -0.14 -2.32
N ARG A 32 -49.89 0.20 -3.00
CA ARG A 32 -49.38 -0.61 -4.09
C ARG A 32 -49.16 -1.99 -3.48
N LEU A 33 -50.10 -2.89 -3.69
CA LEU A 33 -49.84 -4.31 -3.57
C LEU A 33 -48.71 -4.55 -4.56
N GLU A 34 -47.46 -4.58 -4.06
CA GLU A 34 -46.36 -5.07 -4.85
C GLU A 34 -46.71 -6.52 -5.17
N GLU A 35 -47.36 -6.75 -6.32
CA GLU A 35 -47.51 -8.05 -6.98
C GLU A 35 -46.13 -8.60 -7.43
N SER A 36 -45.05 -8.17 -6.78
CA SER A 36 -43.72 -8.67 -7.07
C SER A 36 -43.55 -10.04 -6.42
N LEU A 37 -43.14 -11.01 -7.24
CA LEU A 37 -42.75 -12.34 -6.80
C LEU A 37 -41.42 -12.34 -6.00
N ASP A 38 -40.86 -11.18 -5.69
CA ASP A 38 -39.58 -11.04 -4.98
C ASP A 38 -39.63 -11.47 -3.50
N ALA A 39 -40.81 -11.44 -2.87
CA ALA A 39 -41.01 -11.96 -1.52
C ALA A 39 -41.09 -13.50 -1.46
N PHE A 40 -41.10 -14.17 -2.61
CA PHE A 40 -41.21 -15.62 -2.71
C PHE A 40 -39.84 -16.28 -2.95
N VAL A 41 -39.60 -17.37 -2.22
CA VAL A 41 -38.45 -18.26 -2.44
C VAL A 41 -38.92 -19.68 -2.74
N VAL A 42 -38.10 -20.39 -3.50
CA VAL A 42 -38.26 -21.83 -3.77
C VAL A 42 -37.18 -22.58 -3.02
N ILE A 43 -37.60 -23.56 -2.24
CA ILE A 43 -36.73 -24.42 -1.44
C ILE A 43 -36.76 -25.81 -2.04
N ASP A 44 -35.63 -26.26 -2.56
CA ASP A 44 -35.43 -27.60 -3.09
C ASP A 44 -34.55 -28.44 -2.13
N GLY A 45 -34.52 -29.76 -2.34
CA GLY A 45 -33.78 -30.71 -1.50
C GLY A 45 -34.50 -31.12 -0.22
N LEU A 46 -35.82 -30.92 -0.14
CA LEU A 46 -36.64 -31.36 0.99
C LEU A 46 -36.90 -32.88 0.95
N PRO A 47 -37.07 -33.53 2.10
CA PRO A 47 -37.43 -34.94 2.17
C PRO A 47 -38.77 -35.22 1.47
N ILE A 48 -38.78 -36.28 0.67
CA ILE A 48 -40.00 -36.83 0.06
C ILE A 48 -40.74 -37.64 1.14
N VAL A 49 -41.88 -37.12 1.60
CA VAL A 49 -42.65 -37.69 2.72
C VAL A 49 -44.12 -37.93 2.31
N PRO A 50 -44.80 -38.91 2.93
CA PRO A 50 -46.23 -39.10 2.73
C PRO A 50 -47.05 -37.96 3.34
N GLU A 51 -48.28 -37.79 2.87
CA GLU A 51 -49.21 -36.72 3.30
C GLU A 51 -49.34 -36.59 4.83
N GLU A 52 -49.41 -37.72 5.55
CA GLU A 52 -49.51 -37.73 7.02
C GLU A 52 -48.32 -37.07 7.73
N SER A 53 -47.13 -37.11 7.11
CA SER A 53 -45.89 -36.55 7.65
C SER A 53 -45.64 -35.11 7.20
N LYS A 54 -46.36 -34.62 6.18
CA LYS A 54 -46.23 -33.26 5.63
C LYS A 54 -46.38 -32.16 6.71
N PRO A 55 -47.40 -32.17 7.60
CA PRO A 55 -47.53 -31.12 8.62
C PRO A 55 -46.35 -31.06 9.61
N ARG A 56 -45.74 -32.21 9.91
CA ARG A 56 -44.54 -32.26 10.77
C ARG A 56 -43.33 -31.66 10.06
N LEU A 57 -43.18 -31.94 8.77
CA LEU A 57 -42.11 -31.36 7.96
C LEU A 57 -42.27 -29.84 7.82
N ILE A 58 -43.49 -29.35 7.57
CA ILE A 58 -43.79 -27.91 7.52
C ILE A 58 -43.42 -27.24 8.85
N LYS A 59 -43.83 -27.79 10.00
CA LYS A 59 -43.44 -27.23 11.31
C LYS A 59 -41.94 -27.19 11.54
N PHE A 60 -41.22 -28.23 11.10
CA PHE A 60 -39.77 -28.27 11.21
C PHE A 60 -39.10 -27.24 10.29
N LEU A 61 -39.59 -27.10 9.06
CA LEU A 61 -39.13 -26.12 8.09
C LEU A 61 -39.42 -24.68 8.57
N LEU A 62 -40.64 -24.41 9.04
CA LEU A 62 -41.07 -23.13 9.60
C LEU A 62 -40.14 -22.65 10.71
N LYS A 63 -39.70 -23.56 11.60
CA LYS A 63 -38.73 -23.22 12.66
C LYS A 63 -37.39 -22.72 12.10
N LYS A 64 -36.93 -23.25 10.96
CA LYS A 64 -35.72 -22.77 10.28
C LYS A 64 -35.96 -21.51 9.46
N LEU A 65 -37.09 -21.39 8.77
CA LEU A 65 -37.41 -20.19 8.00
C LEU A 65 -37.57 -18.97 8.91
N ASN A 66 -38.19 -19.17 10.08
CA ASN A 66 -38.38 -18.11 11.06
C ASN A 66 -37.10 -17.63 11.78
N THR A 67 -35.92 -18.20 11.47
CA THR A 67 -34.64 -17.67 12.00
C THR A 67 -34.10 -16.50 11.18
N VAL A 68 -34.56 -16.31 9.95
CA VAL A 68 -34.06 -15.30 8.99
C VAL A 68 -35.14 -14.33 8.51
N GLY A 69 -36.41 -14.69 8.66
CA GLY A 69 -37.54 -13.83 8.30
C GLY A 69 -38.79 -14.27 9.05
N ARG A 70 -39.94 -13.67 8.74
CA ARG A 70 -41.23 -14.12 9.26
C ARG A 70 -42.04 -14.74 8.13
N THR A 71 -42.48 -15.97 8.35
CA THR A 71 -43.40 -16.69 7.48
C THR A 71 -44.34 -17.53 8.33
N SER A 72 -45.51 -17.86 7.78
CA SER A 72 -46.58 -18.62 8.44
C SER A 72 -46.70 -20.02 7.84
N GLU A 73 -47.40 -20.94 8.52
CA GLU A 73 -47.65 -22.28 7.96
C GLU A 73 -48.45 -22.21 6.64
N ASP A 74 -49.35 -21.24 6.51
CA ASP A 74 -50.18 -21.03 5.32
C ASP A 74 -49.41 -20.45 4.13
N ALA A 75 -48.30 -19.75 4.40
CA ALA A 75 -47.40 -19.18 3.40
C ALA A 75 -46.43 -20.22 2.79
N ILE A 76 -46.48 -21.47 3.25
CA ILE A 76 -45.63 -22.57 2.75
C ILE A 76 -46.46 -23.50 1.88
N PHE A 77 -46.28 -23.40 0.56
CA PHE A 77 -46.91 -24.31 -0.39
C PHE A 77 -45.95 -25.45 -0.78
N MET A 78 -46.29 -26.67 -0.36
CA MET A 78 -45.52 -27.88 -0.69
C MET A 78 -46.35 -28.80 -1.60
N PRO A 79 -46.01 -28.93 -2.89
CA PRO A 79 -46.75 -29.77 -3.83
C PRO A 79 -46.61 -31.26 -3.56
N MET A 80 -47.64 -32.01 -3.96
CA MET A 80 -47.77 -33.46 -3.81
C MET A 80 -47.91 -34.11 -5.19
N ASN A 81 -47.32 -35.29 -5.34
CA ASN A 81 -47.41 -36.09 -6.57
C ASN A 81 -48.63 -37.01 -6.58
N GLU A 82 -48.87 -37.68 -7.71
CA GLU A 82 -49.97 -38.65 -7.88
C GLU A 82 -49.94 -39.81 -6.88
N LYS A 83 -48.78 -40.10 -6.28
CA LYS A 83 -48.58 -41.17 -5.28
C LYS A 83 -48.78 -40.69 -3.84
N GLN A 84 -49.34 -39.50 -3.62
CA GLN A 84 -49.54 -38.90 -2.28
C GLN A 84 -48.23 -38.72 -1.49
N MET A 85 -47.14 -38.43 -2.20
CA MET A 85 -45.84 -38.06 -1.62
C MET A 85 -45.47 -36.63 -2.02
N THR A 86 -44.72 -35.93 -1.18
CA THR A 86 -44.20 -34.58 -1.53
C THR A 86 -43.21 -34.66 -2.68
N GLU A 87 -43.14 -33.63 -3.54
CA GLU A 87 -42.21 -33.59 -4.69
C GLU A 87 -40.76 -33.19 -4.29
N GLY A 88 -40.49 -32.96 -3.01
CA GLY A 88 -39.17 -32.60 -2.51
C GLY A 88 -38.82 -31.10 -2.60
N PHE A 89 -39.77 -30.25 -2.99
CA PHE A 89 -39.60 -28.79 -2.95
C PHE A 89 -40.81 -28.09 -2.31
N ALA A 90 -40.63 -26.82 -1.92
CA ALA A 90 -41.70 -25.97 -1.39
C ALA A 90 -41.50 -24.50 -1.80
N PHE A 91 -42.60 -23.79 -1.99
CA PHE A 91 -42.63 -22.33 -2.16
C PHE A 91 -42.93 -21.69 -0.81
N VAL A 92 -42.22 -20.62 -0.50
CA VAL A 92 -42.36 -19.89 0.76
C VAL A 92 -42.49 -18.41 0.48
N GLU A 93 -43.54 -17.81 1.00
CA GLU A 93 -43.74 -16.35 1.00
C GLU A 93 -43.25 -15.76 2.33
N TYR A 94 -42.42 -14.71 2.24
CA TYR A 94 -42.00 -13.90 3.39
C TYR A 94 -42.78 -12.59 3.46
N GLU A 95 -42.81 -11.96 4.64
CA GLU A 95 -43.45 -10.65 4.82
C GLU A 95 -42.80 -9.53 3.98
N SER A 96 -41.52 -9.66 3.60
CA SER A 96 -40.84 -8.70 2.74
C SER A 96 -39.83 -9.33 1.78
N PRO A 97 -39.54 -8.67 0.63
CA PRO A 97 -38.48 -9.08 -0.29
C PRO A 97 -37.08 -9.15 0.35
N GLU A 98 -36.81 -8.30 1.34
CA GLU A 98 -35.54 -8.30 2.08
C GLU A 98 -35.35 -9.59 2.87
N GLN A 99 -36.41 -10.07 3.54
CA GLN A 99 -36.39 -11.35 4.27
C GLN A 99 -36.25 -12.54 3.34
N ALA A 100 -36.90 -12.52 2.17
CA ALA A 100 -36.72 -13.54 1.13
C ALA A 100 -35.26 -13.60 0.66
N LEU A 101 -34.62 -12.44 0.46
CA LEU A 101 -33.22 -12.33 0.08
C LEU A 101 -32.28 -12.83 1.19
N GLU A 102 -32.57 -12.50 2.44
CA GLU A 102 -31.84 -12.98 3.62
C GLU A 102 -31.97 -14.51 3.79
N ALA A 103 -33.15 -15.06 3.49
CA ALA A 103 -33.39 -16.50 3.46
C ALA A 103 -32.58 -17.20 2.36
N THR A 104 -32.55 -16.67 1.13
CA THR A 104 -31.69 -17.20 0.07
C THR A 104 -30.22 -17.16 0.46
N LYS A 105 -29.76 -16.09 1.14
CA LYS A 105 -28.36 -15.96 1.58
C LYS A 105 -27.97 -16.93 2.68
N HIS A 106 -28.80 -17.10 3.71
CA HIS A 106 -28.41 -17.83 4.92
C HIS A 106 -28.89 -19.28 4.97
N LEU A 107 -29.96 -19.62 4.24
CA LEU A 107 -30.52 -20.99 4.26
C LEU A 107 -30.04 -21.85 3.08
N HIS A 108 -29.60 -21.25 1.98
CA HIS A 108 -29.05 -22.00 0.84
C HIS A 108 -27.78 -22.77 1.25
N GLY A 109 -27.69 -24.05 0.88
CA GLY A 109 -26.59 -24.94 1.24
C GLY A 109 -26.62 -25.45 2.68
N THR A 110 -27.61 -25.06 3.49
CA THR A 110 -27.69 -25.52 4.88
C THR A 110 -28.26 -26.94 4.96
N PRO A 111 -27.67 -27.83 5.78
CA PRO A 111 -28.22 -29.16 5.97
C PRO A 111 -29.55 -29.07 6.74
N LEU A 112 -30.61 -29.65 6.17
CA LEU A 112 -31.87 -29.86 6.87
C LEU A 112 -31.74 -31.03 7.84
N ASP A 113 -31.17 -32.13 7.35
CA ASP A 113 -30.80 -33.33 8.11
C ASP A 113 -29.47 -33.92 7.57
N LYS A 114 -29.13 -35.18 7.90
CA LYS A 114 -27.89 -35.81 7.43
C LYS A 114 -27.86 -36.15 5.93
N LYS A 115 -29.02 -36.21 5.27
CA LYS A 115 -29.20 -36.64 3.88
C LYS A 115 -29.68 -35.52 2.94
N HIS A 116 -30.27 -34.47 3.50
CA HIS A 116 -30.95 -33.41 2.78
C HIS A 116 -30.30 -32.06 3.07
N THR A 117 -29.94 -31.34 2.00
CA THR A 117 -29.39 -29.99 2.04
C THR A 117 -30.37 -29.07 1.33
N LEU A 118 -30.71 -27.95 1.96
CA LEU A 118 -31.63 -26.97 1.40
C LEU A 118 -30.97 -26.23 0.24
N ALA A 119 -31.62 -26.20 -0.92
CA ALA A 119 -31.28 -25.30 -2.01
C ALA A 119 -32.37 -24.22 -2.10
N VAL A 120 -32.08 -23.03 -1.56
CA VAL A 120 -33.02 -21.91 -1.56
C VAL A 120 -32.67 -20.97 -2.72
N ASN A 121 -33.62 -20.70 -3.59
CA ASN A 121 -33.49 -19.79 -4.74
C ASN A 121 -34.64 -18.77 -4.73
N LYS A 122 -34.46 -17.60 -5.33
CA LYS A 122 -35.59 -16.67 -5.51
C LYS A 122 -36.58 -17.26 -6.50
N LEU A 123 -37.88 -17.02 -6.33
CA LEU A 123 -38.85 -17.42 -7.33
C LEU A 123 -38.59 -16.73 -8.68
N THR A 124 -38.18 -15.46 -8.64
CA THR A 124 -37.81 -14.69 -9.84
C THR A 124 -36.56 -15.23 -10.56
N ASP A 125 -35.70 -16.01 -9.88
CA ASP A 125 -34.58 -16.69 -10.54
C ASP A 125 -35.06 -17.78 -11.52
N ILE A 126 -36.22 -18.39 -11.27
CA ILE A 126 -36.81 -19.38 -12.18
C ILE A 126 -37.20 -18.71 -13.50
N ASP A 127 -37.85 -17.55 -13.46
CA ASP A 127 -38.16 -16.81 -14.69
C ASP A 127 -36.89 -16.26 -15.35
N ARG A 128 -35.90 -15.86 -14.54
CA ARG A 128 -34.64 -15.28 -15.03
C ARG A 128 -33.77 -16.30 -15.76
N TYR A 129 -33.64 -17.51 -15.22
CA TYR A 129 -32.76 -18.56 -15.72
C TYR A 129 -33.50 -19.67 -16.46
N GLY A 130 -34.76 -19.95 -16.12
CA GLY A 130 -35.53 -21.11 -16.59
C GLY A 130 -36.53 -20.83 -17.72
N ARG A 131 -36.77 -19.58 -18.11
CA ARG A 131 -37.65 -19.28 -19.26
C ARG A 131 -37.11 -19.92 -20.54
N GLU A 132 -37.98 -20.58 -21.29
CA GLU A 132 -37.65 -21.20 -22.59
C GLU A 132 -36.86 -20.22 -23.48
N GLY A 133 -35.70 -20.66 -23.96
CA GLY A 133 -34.76 -19.85 -24.77
C GLY A 133 -33.62 -19.17 -24.00
N ARG A 134 -33.62 -19.15 -22.66
CA ARG A 134 -32.47 -18.69 -21.84
C ARG A 134 -31.45 -19.78 -21.56
N VAL A 135 -31.90 -21.02 -21.43
CA VAL A 135 -31.05 -22.21 -21.40
C VAL A 135 -30.98 -22.76 -22.83
N ASP A 136 -29.79 -22.73 -23.43
CA ASP A 136 -29.58 -23.40 -24.71
C ASP A 136 -29.70 -24.91 -24.49
N GLU A 137 -30.71 -25.55 -25.07
CA GLU A 137 -30.89 -27.01 -24.97
C GLU A 137 -29.67 -27.77 -25.49
N LYS A 138 -28.89 -27.14 -26.39
CA LYS A 138 -27.64 -27.68 -26.91
C LYS A 138 -26.46 -27.12 -26.13
N TYR A 139 -25.82 -28.00 -25.36
CA TYR A 139 -24.52 -27.70 -24.77
C TYR A 139 -23.53 -27.25 -25.85
N LYS A 140 -23.15 -25.97 -25.81
CA LYS A 140 -22.05 -25.41 -26.59
C LYS A 140 -20.81 -25.43 -25.71
N PRO A 141 -19.78 -26.24 -26.02
CA PRO A 141 -18.55 -26.18 -25.26
C PRO A 141 -18.01 -24.75 -25.27
N PRO A 142 -17.47 -24.25 -24.15
CA PRO A 142 -16.87 -22.92 -24.11
C PRO A 142 -15.81 -22.79 -25.20
N THR A 143 -15.84 -21.67 -25.93
CA THR A 143 -14.77 -21.34 -26.88
C THR A 143 -13.51 -21.07 -26.07
N ILE A 144 -12.54 -21.99 -26.15
CA ILE A 144 -11.21 -21.76 -25.59
C ILE A 144 -10.60 -20.61 -26.39
N GLU A 145 -10.41 -19.46 -25.73
CA GLU A 145 -9.76 -18.32 -26.37
C GLU A 145 -8.37 -18.74 -26.86
N PRO A 146 -7.96 -18.30 -28.07
CA PRO A 146 -6.63 -18.57 -28.57
C PRO A 146 -5.59 -18.00 -27.62
N PHE A 147 -4.47 -18.69 -27.47
CA PHE A 147 -3.35 -18.20 -26.66
C PHE A 147 -2.85 -16.87 -27.23
N HIS A 148 -2.93 -15.81 -26.43
CA HIS A 148 -2.29 -14.54 -26.70
C HIS A 148 -0.95 -14.50 -25.95
N GLU A 149 0.13 -14.29 -26.70
CA GLU A 149 1.44 -14.05 -26.09
C GLU A 149 1.36 -12.82 -25.20
N LYS A 150 1.72 -12.98 -23.93
CA LYS A 150 1.70 -11.90 -22.96
C LYS A 150 2.96 -11.07 -23.11
N ASP A 151 2.82 -9.77 -22.87
CA ASP A 151 3.96 -8.85 -22.78
C ASP A 151 5.01 -9.39 -21.82
N HIS A 152 6.29 -9.14 -22.16
CA HIS A 152 7.38 -9.47 -21.25
C HIS A 152 7.27 -8.59 -20.00
N LEU A 153 6.73 -9.17 -18.92
CA LEU A 153 6.48 -8.41 -17.70
C LEU A 153 7.75 -7.80 -17.12
N ARG A 154 8.91 -8.47 -17.29
CA ARG A 154 10.24 -8.08 -16.80
C ARG A 154 11.12 -7.32 -17.79
N SER A 155 10.54 -6.79 -18.87
CA SER A 155 11.27 -6.08 -19.93
C SER A 155 12.14 -4.93 -19.43
N TRP A 156 11.71 -4.23 -18.37
CA TRP A 156 12.43 -3.08 -17.82
C TRP A 156 13.81 -3.45 -17.23
N LEU A 157 14.03 -4.71 -16.85
CA LEU A 157 15.32 -5.18 -16.36
C LEU A 157 16.35 -5.33 -17.48
N GLY A 158 15.90 -5.37 -18.74
CA GLY A 158 16.74 -5.44 -19.92
C GLY A 158 17.06 -4.09 -20.55
N ASP A 159 16.83 -2.97 -19.84
CA ASP A 159 17.24 -1.65 -20.33
C ASP A 159 18.76 -1.63 -20.58
N PRO A 160 19.23 -1.32 -21.80
CA PRO A 160 20.65 -1.34 -22.14
C PRO A 160 21.50 -0.43 -21.23
N ASN A 161 20.94 0.69 -20.80
CA ASN A 161 21.60 1.69 -19.95
C ASN A 161 21.42 1.40 -18.45
N ALA A 162 20.86 0.23 -18.10
CA ALA A 162 20.57 -0.21 -16.73
C ALA A 162 19.84 0.82 -15.87
N ARG A 163 19.00 1.68 -16.48
CA ARG A 163 18.26 2.75 -15.79
C ARG A 163 17.18 2.17 -14.89
N ASP A 164 16.76 2.98 -13.91
CA ASP A 164 15.65 2.65 -13.02
C ASP A 164 14.39 3.40 -13.43
N GLN A 165 13.24 2.75 -13.25
CA GLN A 165 11.94 3.37 -13.44
C GLN A 165 11.39 3.86 -12.10
N PHE A 166 10.61 4.90 -12.15
CA PHE A 166 9.79 5.34 -11.03
C PHE A 166 8.39 5.68 -11.51
N THR A 167 7.43 5.68 -10.58
CA THR A 167 6.09 6.21 -10.82
C THR A 167 5.90 7.50 -10.05
N MET A 168 5.18 8.44 -10.66
CA MET A 168 4.84 9.72 -10.06
C MET A 168 3.34 9.95 -10.16
N TYR A 169 2.71 10.20 -9.02
CA TYR A 169 1.31 10.62 -8.92
C TYR A 169 1.26 12.13 -8.62
N ARG A 170 0.64 12.91 -9.52
CA ARG A 170 0.52 14.36 -9.43
C ARG A 170 -0.83 14.84 -9.94
N GLY A 171 -1.54 15.66 -9.17
CA GLY A 171 -2.93 16.01 -9.49
C GLY A 171 -3.77 14.75 -9.70
N ASP A 172 -4.35 14.59 -10.88
CA ASP A 172 -5.09 13.39 -11.28
C ASP A 172 -4.33 12.50 -12.26
N LYS A 173 -3.05 12.79 -12.52
CA LYS A 173 -2.19 12.06 -13.45
C LYS A 173 -1.22 11.14 -12.73
N VAL A 174 -1.13 9.90 -13.21
CA VAL A 174 -0.05 8.98 -12.84
C VAL A 174 0.77 8.69 -14.07
N GLY A 175 2.09 8.78 -13.92
CA GLY A 175 3.02 8.38 -14.97
C GLY A 175 4.07 7.40 -14.47
N VAL A 176 4.67 6.67 -15.40
CA VAL A 176 5.89 5.89 -15.19
C VAL A 176 6.97 6.46 -16.10
N PHE A 177 8.16 6.66 -15.53
CA PHE A 177 9.26 7.34 -16.20
C PHE A 177 10.57 6.58 -15.99
N TRP A 178 11.50 6.71 -16.94
CA TRP A 178 12.90 6.35 -16.73
C TRP A 178 13.67 7.50 -16.08
N ASN A 179 14.52 7.16 -15.11
CA ASN A 179 15.44 8.12 -14.51
C ASN A 179 16.55 8.51 -15.49
N MET A 180 16.71 9.82 -15.70
CA MET A 180 17.73 10.42 -16.56
C MET A 180 18.74 11.27 -15.76
N LYS A 181 18.93 10.95 -14.46
CA LYS A 181 19.87 11.62 -13.56
C LYS A 181 19.52 13.11 -13.37
N LYS A 182 20.18 13.99 -14.12
CA LYS A 182 19.99 15.45 -14.08
C LYS A 182 19.03 15.95 -15.17
N ASP A 183 18.85 15.15 -16.22
CA ASP A 183 17.99 15.52 -17.35
C ASP A 183 16.53 15.17 -17.02
N PRO A 184 15.55 15.83 -17.67
CA PRO A 184 14.15 15.50 -17.49
C PRO A 184 13.87 14.02 -17.70
N PRO A 185 13.04 13.40 -16.84
CA PRO A 185 12.81 11.97 -16.89
C PRO A 185 12.06 11.59 -18.18
N GLU A 186 12.46 10.48 -18.80
CA GLU A 186 11.86 10.00 -20.05
C GLU A 186 10.50 9.36 -19.74
N ASN A 187 9.44 9.86 -20.37
CA ASN A 187 8.09 9.34 -20.17
C ASN A 187 7.87 8.00 -20.89
N ILE A 188 7.30 7.03 -20.16
CA ILE A 188 6.87 5.74 -20.72
C ILE A 188 5.36 5.75 -20.94
N VAL A 189 4.63 6.10 -19.87
CA VAL A 189 3.18 6.28 -19.87
C VAL A 189 2.84 7.42 -18.93
N ASP A 190 1.85 8.25 -19.27
CA ASP A 190 1.28 9.28 -18.39
C ASP A 190 -0.23 9.29 -18.63
N ARG A 191 -1.01 8.88 -17.64
CA ARG A 191 -2.45 8.63 -17.78
C ARG A 191 -3.24 9.45 -16.77
N ASP A 192 -4.27 10.12 -17.26
CA ASP A 192 -5.28 10.77 -16.42
C ASP A 192 -6.12 9.72 -15.69
N HIS A 193 -6.43 10.00 -14.42
CA HIS A 193 -7.29 9.19 -13.54
C HIS A 193 -6.90 7.70 -13.48
N TRP A 194 -5.61 7.38 -13.65
CA TRP A 194 -5.14 5.99 -13.64
C TRP A 194 -5.35 5.31 -12.28
N THR A 195 -5.34 6.11 -11.20
CA THR A 195 -5.80 5.75 -9.85
C THR A 195 -6.70 6.85 -9.30
N GLN A 196 -7.58 6.48 -8.36
CA GLN A 196 -8.36 7.44 -7.57
C GLN A 196 -7.83 7.62 -6.15
N LEU A 197 -7.02 6.69 -5.65
CA LEU A 197 -6.51 6.71 -4.28
C LEU A 197 -4.98 6.84 -4.27
N PHE A 198 -4.27 5.78 -4.62
CA PHE A 198 -2.81 5.75 -4.68
C PHE A 198 -2.34 4.60 -5.58
N VAL A 199 -1.04 4.63 -5.90
CA VAL A 199 -0.36 3.54 -6.59
C VAL A 199 0.66 2.87 -5.69
N GLN A 200 0.93 1.59 -5.96
CA GLN A 200 1.93 0.81 -5.24
C GLN A 200 2.57 -0.22 -6.16
N TRP A 201 3.89 -0.33 -6.14
CA TRP A 201 4.59 -1.41 -6.80
C TRP A 201 4.46 -2.72 -6.04
N SER A 202 4.39 -3.83 -6.75
CA SER A 202 4.62 -5.14 -6.15
C SER A 202 6.10 -5.29 -5.71
N PRO A 203 6.42 -6.13 -4.71
CA PRO A 203 7.75 -6.20 -4.09
C PRO A 203 8.94 -6.45 -5.03
N GLN A 204 8.72 -7.05 -6.20
CA GLN A 204 9.75 -7.28 -7.23
C GLN A 204 9.57 -6.37 -8.45
N GLY A 205 8.64 -5.42 -8.39
CA GLY A 205 8.35 -4.46 -9.46
C GLY A 205 7.62 -5.04 -10.67
N THR A 206 7.16 -6.30 -10.63
CA THR A 206 6.47 -6.92 -11.78
C THR A 206 5.16 -6.19 -12.12
N TYR A 207 4.44 -5.72 -11.11
CA TYR A 207 3.14 -5.08 -11.25
C TYR A 207 3.10 -3.70 -10.60
N LEU A 208 2.44 -2.76 -11.25
CA LEU A 208 1.94 -1.53 -10.62
C LEU A 208 0.48 -1.76 -10.22
N ALA A 209 0.14 -1.57 -8.95
CA ALA A 209 -1.24 -1.58 -8.48
C ALA A 209 -1.81 -0.16 -8.51
N SER A 210 -2.96 0.01 -9.15
CA SER A 210 -3.80 1.21 -9.01
C SER A 210 -5.01 0.87 -8.15
N VAL A 211 -5.25 1.65 -7.10
CA VAL A 211 -6.36 1.41 -6.17
C VAL A 211 -7.53 2.34 -6.50
N HIS A 212 -8.73 1.76 -6.58
CA HIS A 212 -9.98 2.45 -6.87
C HIS A 212 -11.07 2.01 -5.89
N PRO A 213 -12.11 2.81 -5.64
CA PRO A 213 -13.25 2.41 -4.81
C PRO A 213 -13.94 1.13 -5.29
N GLN A 214 -13.85 0.74 -6.56
CA GLN A 214 -14.44 -0.51 -7.05
C GLN A 214 -13.50 -1.72 -6.88
N GLY A 215 -12.22 -1.51 -6.59
CA GLY A 215 -11.23 -2.57 -6.46
C GLY A 215 -9.82 -2.17 -6.91
N VAL A 216 -8.96 -3.17 -7.03
CA VAL A 216 -7.55 -3.01 -7.38
C VAL A 216 -7.32 -3.49 -8.82
N GLN A 217 -6.51 -2.78 -9.58
CA GLN A 217 -6.07 -3.21 -10.91
C GLN A 217 -4.55 -3.32 -10.93
N LEU A 218 -4.03 -4.40 -11.53
CA LEU A 218 -2.61 -4.61 -11.75
C LEU A 218 -2.25 -4.35 -13.20
N TRP A 219 -1.17 -3.60 -13.38
CA TRP A 219 -0.63 -3.21 -14.68
C TRP A 219 0.80 -3.73 -14.79
N GLY A 220 1.20 -4.16 -15.98
CA GLY A 220 2.54 -4.68 -16.22
C GLY A 220 2.89 -4.70 -17.70
N GLY A 221 4.13 -5.08 -18.01
CA GLY A 221 4.69 -5.03 -19.37
C GLY A 221 5.15 -3.62 -19.77
N PRO A 222 5.75 -3.47 -20.97
CA PRO A 222 6.34 -2.20 -21.41
C PRO A 222 5.30 -1.06 -21.57
N GLN A 223 4.09 -1.38 -22.01
CA GLN A 223 2.98 -0.42 -22.19
C GLN A 223 2.04 -0.35 -20.98
N PHE A 224 2.36 -1.02 -19.86
CA PHE A 224 1.48 -1.10 -18.70
C PHE A 224 0.05 -1.50 -19.07
N THR A 225 -0.07 -2.63 -19.76
CA THR A 225 -1.35 -3.24 -20.11
C THR A 225 -1.98 -3.85 -18.86
N LYS A 226 -3.32 -3.88 -18.81
CA LYS A 226 -4.06 -4.40 -17.66
C LYS A 226 -3.84 -5.92 -17.57
N GLN A 227 -3.26 -6.36 -16.46
CA GLN A 227 -2.95 -7.78 -16.22
C GLN A 227 -4.08 -8.48 -15.49
N LYS A 228 -4.55 -7.87 -14.39
CA LYS A 228 -5.58 -8.44 -13.50
C LYS A 228 -6.41 -7.35 -12.83
N GLN A 229 -7.61 -7.74 -12.40
CA GLN A 229 -8.51 -6.90 -11.60
C GLN A 229 -9.01 -7.72 -10.41
N PHE A 230 -9.04 -7.08 -9.25
CA PHE A 230 -9.45 -7.64 -7.97
C PHE A 230 -10.62 -6.80 -7.44
N PRO A 231 -11.87 -7.19 -7.71
CA PRO A 231 -13.04 -6.43 -7.28
C PRO A 231 -13.20 -6.55 -5.76
N HIS A 232 -12.81 -5.51 -5.03
CA HIS A 232 -13.05 -5.37 -3.59
C HIS A 232 -13.64 -3.97 -3.38
N PRO A 233 -14.97 -3.85 -3.19
CA PRO A 233 -15.63 -2.58 -2.98
C PRO A 233 -15.05 -1.80 -1.79
N PHE A 234 -14.81 -0.52 -2.02
CA PHE A 234 -14.26 0.46 -1.09
C PHE A 234 -12.89 0.05 -0.50
N VAL A 235 -12.08 -0.70 -1.26
CA VAL A 235 -10.73 -1.06 -0.85
C VAL A 235 -9.91 0.19 -0.50
N GLN A 236 -9.19 0.11 0.62
CA GLN A 236 -8.37 1.20 1.15
C GLN A 236 -6.91 0.81 1.33
N LEU A 237 -6.64 -0.46 1.65
CA LEU A 237 -5.28 -0.95 1.92
C LEU A 237 -5.03 -2.22 1.10
N ILE A 238 -3.79 -2.35 0.61
CA ILE A 238 -3.34 -3.49 -0.20
C ILE A 238 -1.95 -3.94 0.26
N GLU A 239 -1.69 -5.24 0.27
CA GLU A 239 -0.40 -5.82 0.64
C GLU A 239 -0.11 -6.97 -0.32
N PHE A 240 1.03 -6.93 -1.00
CA PHE A 240 1.52 -8.06 -1.77
C PHE A 240 2.25 -9.05 -0.86
N SER A 241 2.15 -10.33 -1.21
CA SER A 241 3.07 -11.32 -0.65
C SER A 241 4.49 -11.14 -1.24
N PRO A 242 5.58 -11.51 -0.51
CA PRO A 242 6.97 -11.21 -0.90
C PRO A 242 7.42 -11.70 -2.30
N GLY A 243 6.85 -12.81 -2.75
CA GLY A 243 7.06 -13.46 -4.05
C GLY A 243 6.06 -13.05 -5.13
N GLU A 244 5.14 -12.12 -4.85
CA GLU A 244 4.11 -11.62 -5.77
C GLU A 244 3.08 -12.67 -6.22
N SER A 245 2.90 -13.75 -5.47
CA SER A 245 1.90 -14.78 -5.76
C SER A 245 0.49 -14.38 -5.30
N TYR A 246 0.38 -13.59 -4.24
CA TYR A 246 -0.87 -13.25 -3.58
C TYR A 246 -0.99 -11.75 -3.29
N LEU A 247 -2.24 -11.29 -3.18
CA LEU A 247 -2.58 -9.92 -2.80
C LEU A 247 -3.58 -9.97 -1.64
N THR A 248 -3.31 -9.26 -0.55
CA THR A 248 -4.30 -8.99 0.49
C THR A 248 -4.91 -7.64 0.25
N THR A 249 -6.24 -7.55 0.27
CA THR A 249 -6.95 -6.28 0.20
C THR A 249 -7.88 -6.11 1.39
N TRP A 250 -8.03 -4.88 1.86
CA TRP A 250 -8.90 -4.54 2.99
C TRP A 250 -9.75 -3.31 2.74
N SER A 251 -10.98 -3.36 3.27
CA SER A 251 -11.94 -2.27 3.30
C SER A 251 -12.53 -2.10 4.70
N ALA A 252 -12.66 -0.85 5.15
CA ALA A 252 -13.39 -0.52 6.38
C ALA A 252 -14.88 -0.87 6.28
N ARG A 253 -15.46 -0.87 5.07
CA ARG A 253 -16.84 -1.27 4.82
C ARG A 253 -16.87 -2.77 4.53
N PRO A 254 -17.76 -3.55 5.18
CA PRO A 254 -17.91 -4.95 4.83
C PRO A 254 -18.45 -5.05 3.40
N ILE A 255 -18.05 -6.11 2.71
CA ILE A 255 -18.54 -6.42 1.38
C ILE A 255 -20.04 -6.72 1.48
N GLN A 256 -20.82 -6.10 0.59
CA GLN A 256 -22.26 -6.34 0.45
C GLN A 256 -22.52 -6.86 -0.97
N ILE A 257 -23.10 -8.05 -1.05
CA ILE A 257 -23.45 -8.68 -2.32
C ILE A 257 -24.97 -8.70 -2.46
N GLU A 258 -25.50 -7.87 -3.35
CA GLU A 258 -26.94 -7.71 -3.61
C GLU A 258 -27.44 -8.60 -4.76
N GLY A 259 -26.54 -9.23 -5.52
CA GLY A 259 -26.89 -10.08 -6.66
C GLY A 259 -25.69 -10.85 -7.26
N PRO A 260 -25.86 -11.51 -8.42
CA PRO A 260 -24.81 -12.29 -9.04
C PRO A 260 -23.62 -11.40 -9.42
N HIS A 261 -22.49 -11.63 -8.78
CA HIS A 261 -21.25 -10.90 -9.01
C HIS A 261 -20.25 -11.81 -9.75
N PRO A 262 -19.44 -11.31 -10.71
CA PRO A 262 -18.63 -12.16 -11.60
C PRO A 262 -17.50 -12.93 -10.90
N ILE A 263 -17.02 -12.42 -9.76
CA ILE A 263 -15.86 -12.99 -9.05
C ILE A 263 -16.18 -13.30 -7.57
N LEU A 264 -16.65 -12.31 -6.82
CA LEU A 264 -17.13 -12.49 -5.45
C LEU A 264 -18.41 -13.34 -5.39
N SER A 265 -18.53 -14.17 -4.36
CA SER A 265 -19.70 -15.01 -4.08
C SER A 265 -20.32 -14.64 -2.73
N TYR A 266 -21.50 -15.17 -2.40
CA TYR A 266 -22.10 -14.96 -1.07
C TYR A 266 -21.19 -15.36 0.10
N GLU A 267 -20.15 -16.18 -0.12
CA GLU A 267 -19.15 -16.47 0.91
C GLU A 267 -18.39 -15.21 1.34
N GLU A 268 -18.24 -14.20 0.49
CA GLU A 268 -17.55 -12.94 0.77
C GLU A 268 -18.42 -11.90 1.50
N ASP A 269 -19.74 -12.12 1.56
CA ASP A 269 -20.69 -11.17 2.15
C ASP A 269 -20.37 -10.94 3.64
N GLY A 270 -20.40 -9.68 4.09
CA GLY A 270 -20.08 -9.28 5.45
C GLY A 270 -18.59 -9.27 5.81
N LYS A 271 -17.69 -9.63 4.89
CA LYS A 271 -16.24 -9.71 5.16
C LYS A 271 -15.50 -8.45 4.73
N HIS A 272 -14.32 -8.23 5.31
CA HIS A 272 -13.52 -6.99 5.15
C HIS A 272 -12.16 -7.22 4.50
N PHE A 273 -11.65 -8.44 4.55
CA PHE A 273 -10.37 -8.83 3.97
C PHE A 273 -10.61 -9.87 2.90
N ILE A 274 -9.83 -9.80 1.83
CA ILE A 274 -9.71 -10.89 0.85
C ILE A 274 -8.23 -11.12 0.56
N ILE A 275 -7.83 -12.39 0.62
CA ILE A 275 -6.57 -12.85 0.05
C ILE A 275 -6.86 -13.40 -1.33
N TRP A 276 -6.22 -12.83 -2.34
CA TRP A 276 -6.37 -13.17 -3.75
C TRP A 276 -5.16 -13.95 -4.22
N ASP A 277 -5.39 -14.91 -5.11
CA ASP A 277 -4.32 -15.43 -5.98
C ASP A 277 -4.19 -14.51 -7.19
N ILE A 278 -2.99 -13.96 -7.40
CA ILE A 278 -2.72 -13.02 -8.48
C ILE A 278 -2.84 -13.71 -9.85
N THR A 279 -2.45 -14.99 -9.94
CA THR A 279 -2.44 -15.70 -11.21
C THR A 279 -3.85 -15.96 -11.72
N THR A 280 -4.73 -16.49 -10.87
CA THR A 280 -6.13 -16.76 -11.24
C THR A 280 -7.02 -15.53 -11.15
N GLY A 281 -6.72 -14.56 -10.28
CA GLY A 281 -7.58 -13.42 -9.97
C GLY A 281 -8.76 -13.76 -9.06
N LYS A 282 -8.76 -14.95 -8.45
CA LYS A 282 -9.85 -15.44 -7.60
C LYS A 282 -9.56 -15.23 -6.11
N PRO A 283 -10.59 -15.03 -5.28
CA PRO A 283 -10.43 -15.02 -3.84
C PRO A 283 -10.03 -16.43 -3.35
N LEU A 284 -8.97 -16.53 -2.55
CA LEU A 284 -8.59 -17.78 -1.87
C LEU A 284 -9.32 -17.94 -0.54
N ARG A 285 -9.41 -16.85 0.22
CA ARG A 285 -10.16 -16.79 1.48
C ARG A 285 -10.44 -15.34 1.85
N SER A 286 -11.63 -15.12 2.35
CA SER A 286 -12.12 -13.83 2.84
C SER A 286 -12.32 -13.87 4.36
N PHE A 287 -12.14 -12.74 5.06
CA PHE A 287 -12.22 -12.67 6.51
C PHE A 287 -12.92 -11.42 7.03
N VAL A 288 -13.60 -11.54 8.18
CA VAL A 288 -14.14 -10.41 8.94
C VAL A 288 -13.05 -9.64 9.68
N ASN A 289 -13.36 -8.41 10.10
CA ASN A 289 -12.56 -7.71 11.10
C ASN A 289 -12.63 -8.46 12.44
N HIS A 290 -11.56 -8.36 13.24
CA HIS A 290 -11.62 -8.82 14.62
C HIS A 290 -12.22 -7.70 15.47
N ASP A 291 -13.20 -8.03 16.31
CA ASP A 291 -13.72 -7.12 17.32
C ASP A 291 -12.71 -7.00 18.47
N VAL A 292 -11.72 -6.13 18.29
CA VAL A 292 -10.79 -5.77 19.36
C VAL A 292 -11.50 -4.73 20.25
N PRO A 293 -11.58 -4.92 21.58
CA PRO A 293 -12.07 -3.90 22.49
C PRO A 293 -11.29 -2.61 22.27
N ALA A 294 -11.97 -1.48 22.06
CA ALA A 294 -11.30 -0.19 22.02
C ALA A 294 -10.53 -0.01 23.34
N ALA A 295 -9.25 0.37 23.26
CA ALA A 295 -8.55 0.84 24.45
C ALA A 295 -9.35 2.03 24.98
N SER A 296 -9.79 1.97 26.23
CA SER A 296 -10.46 3.07 26.90
C SER A 296 -9.54 4.29 26.87
N GLY A 297 -9.85 5.27 26.04
CA GLY A 297 -9.22 6.58 26.11
C GLY A 297 -9.53 7.21 27.47
N PRO A 298 -8.70 8.18 27.93
CA PRO A 298 -8.91 8.82 29.22
C PRO A 298 -10.30 9.46 29.42
N GLU A 299 -11.04 9.80 28.36
CA GLU A 299 -12.29 10.58 28.45
C GLU A 299 -13.47 10.05 27.61
N GLY A 300 -13.59 8.73 27.42
CA GLY A 300 -14.82 8.16 26.82
C GLY A 300 -15.06 8.51 25.35
N GLU A 301 -14.15 9.23 24.68
CA GLU A 301 -14.17 9.37 23.23
C GLU A 301 -13.89 8.02 22.57
N ALA A 302 -14.76 7.65 21.62
CA ALA A 302 -14.58 6.47 20.78
C ALA A 302 -13.32 6.65 19.92
N VAL A 303 -12.16 6.25 20.46
CA VAL A 303 -10.89 6.24 19.74
C VAL A 303 -11.11 5.42 18.47
N LYS A 304 -11.01 6.07 17.29
CA LYS A 304 -11.12 5.42 15.97
C LYS A 304 -10.27 4.14 16.00
N LYS A 305 -10.91 2.98 15.83
CA LYS A 305 -10.26 1.66 15.86
C LYS A 305 -9.12 1.65 14.83
N LYS A 306 -7.87 1.84 15.27
CA LYS A 306 -6.70 1.75 14.38
C LYS A 306 -6.49 0.29 14.01
N ILE A 307 -6.67 -0.03 12.74
CA ILE A 307 -6.35 -1.35 12.21
C ILE A 307 -4.84 -1.55 12.24
N GLN A 308 -4.38 -2.69 12.75
CA GLN A 308 -2.98 -3.07 12.62
C GLN A 308 -2.75 -3.55 11.18
N TRP A 309 -1.90 -2.81 10.45
CA TRP A 309 -1.50 -3.15 9.09
C TRP A 309 0.01 -3.39 9.01
N PRO A 310 0.49 -4.41 8.28
CA PRO A 310 -0.30 -5.47 7.64
C PRO A 310 -0.96 -6.43 8.64
N ALA A 311 -2.23 -6.76 8.41
CA ALA A 311 -2.98 -7.69 9.26
C ALA A 311 -2.59 -9.16 9.01
N PHE A 312 -2.19 -9.45 7.76
CA PHE A 312 -1.70 -10.75 7.31
C PHE A 312 -0.23 -10.62 6.99
N LYS A 313 0.62 -11.35 7.71
CA LYS A 313 2.07 -11.33 7.54
C LYS A 313 2.51 -12.66 6.93
N TRP A 314 3.39 -12.58 5.94
CA TRP A 314 3.78 -13.71 5.09
C TRP A 314 5.12 -14.31 5.55
N SER A 315 5.27 -15.63 5.43
CA SER A 315 6.60 -16.23 5.48
C SER A 315 7.41 -15.82 4.26
N ALA A 316 8.75 -15.81 4.38
CA ALA A 316 9.66 -15.37 3.32
C ALA A 316 9.49 -16.13 1.98
N ASP A 317 9.02 -17.37 2.04
CA ASP A 317 8.81 -18.26 0.91
C ASP A 317 7.34 -18.39 0.47
N GLU A 318 6.44 -17.59 1.05
CA GLU A 318 4.99 -17.59 0.77
C GLU A 318 4.28 -18.93 0.97
N LYS A 319 4.85 -19.87 1.73
CA LYS A 319 4.16 -21.12 2.08
C LYS A 319 3.13 -20.91 3.19
N TYR A 320 3.34 -19.89 4.02
CA TYR A 320 2.44 -19.57 5.11
C TYR A 320 2.07 -18.10 5.14
N VAL A 321 0.83 -17.84 5.55
CA VAL A 321 0.38 -16.51 5.93
C VAL A 321 -0.23 -16.60 7.33
N ALA A 322 0.10 -15.64 8.18
CA ALA A 322 -0.37 -15.61 9.56
C ALA A 322 -1.17 -14.35 9.85
N ARG A 323 -2.20 -14.51 10.67
CA ARG A 323 -2.97 -13.41 11.26
C ARG A 323 -3.09 -13.63 12.76
N MET A 324 -2.87 -12.57 13.52
CA MET A 324 -3.04 -12.60 14.97
C MET A 324 -4.46 -12.18 15.36
N LEU A 325 -5.03 -12.90 16.32
CA LEU A 325 -6.15 -12.42 17.12
C LEU A 325 -5.56 -11.80 18.39
N PRO A 326 -5.57 -10.46 18.52
CA PRO A 326 -4.90 -9.78 19.63
C PRO A 326 -5.34 -10.35 20.98
N GLY A 327 -4.35 -10.67 21.79
CA GLY A 327 -4.57 -11.15 23.15
C GLY A 327 -4.84 -12.66 23.29
N GLN A 328 -4.98 -13.42 22.20
CA GLN A 328 -5.44 -14.81 22.25
C GLN A 328 -4.57 -15.80 21.49
N SER A 329 -4.34 -15.57 20.18
CA SER A 329 -3.74 -16.60 19.33
C SER A 329 -3.16 -16.03 18.03
N ILE A 330 -2.32 -16.84 17.39
CA ILE A 330 -1.84 -16.63 16.02
C ILE A 330 -2.37 -17.77 15.15
N SER A 331 -3.11 -17.42 14.11
CA SER A 331 -3.62 -18.37 13.11
C SER A 331 -2.66 -18.39 11.92
N VAL A 332 -2.04 -19.53 11.65
CA VAL A 332 -1.13 -19.74 10.52
C VAL A 332 -1.84 -20.58 9.47
N TYR A 333 -1.93 -20.09 8.24
CA TYR A 333 -2.57 -20.76 7.11
C TYR A 333 -1.54 -21.26 6.12
N GLU A 334 -1.77 -22.45 5.57
CA GLU A 334 -0.93 -23.05 4.54
C GLU A 334 -1.42 -22.65 3.14
N LEU A 335 -0.52 -22.15 2.30
CA LEU A 335 -0.82 -21.73 0.93
C LEU A 335 -0.47 -22.86 -0.06
N PRO A 336 -1.22 -23.00 -1.17
CA PRO A 336 -2.31 -22.13 -1.64
C PRO A 336 -3.69 -22.46 -1.06
N ARG A 337 -3.83 -23.55 -0.29
CA ARG A 337 -5.14 -24.08 0.15
C ARG A 337 -5.86 -23.22 1.20
N MET A 338 -5.13 -22.32 1.86
CA MET A 338 -5.63 -21.50 2.96
C MET A 338 -6.27 -22.34 4.09
N SER A 339 -5.73 -23.54 4.35
CA SER A 339 -6.09 -24.37 5.50
C SER A 339 -5.29 -23.94 6.72
N LEU A 340 -5.93 -23.92 7.90
CA LEU A 340 -5.25 -23.62 9.15
C LEU A 340 -4.23 -24.74 9.46
N LEU A 341 -3.01 -24.39 9.82
CA LEU A 341 -1.92 -25.30 10.15
C LEU A 341 -2.31 -26.21 11.33
N ASP A 342 -2.31 -27.52 11.11
CA ASP A 342 -2.87 -28.55 12.03
C ASP A 342 -4.35 -28.32 12.41
N LYS A 343 -5.12 -27.60 11.58
CA LYS A 343 -6.53 -27.26 11.82
C LYS A 343 -6.78 -26.48 13.13
N ALA A 344 -5.74 -25.88 13.72
CA ALA A 344 -5.86 -25.17 14.99
C ALA A 344 -4.92 -23.94 15.06
N SER A 345 -5.44 -22.84 15.61
CA SER A 345 -4.65 -21.64 15.87
C SER A 345 -3.66 -21.90 17.01
N ILE A 346 -2.47 -21.31 16.92
CA ILE A 346 -1.45 -21.40 17.95
C ILE A 346 -1.88 -20.49 19.10
N LYS A 347 -2.25 -21.09 20.24
CA LYS A 347 -2.67 -20.34 21.42
C LYS A 347 -1.46 -19.65 22.06
N ILE A 348 -1.46 -18.32 22.04
CA ILE A 348 -0.43 -17.49 22.67
C ILE A 348 -1.16 -16.44 23.47
N GLU A 349 -1.32 -16.72 24.76
CA GLU A 349 -2.03 -15.83 25.66
C GLU A 349 -1.44 -14.42 25.69
N LYS A 350 -2.31 -13.42 25.57
CA LYS A 350 -1.96 -11.99 25.52
C LYS A 350 -0.95 -11.59 24.45
N VAL A 351 -0.81 -12.36 23.36
CA VAL A 351 0.03 -11.94 22.23
C VAL A 351 -0.37 -10.55 21.74
N LYS A 352 0.63 -9.65 21.67
CA LYS A 352 0.41 -8.25 21.29
C LYS A 352 0.94 -7.91 19.91
N ASP A 353 2.01 -8.58 19.48
CA ASP A 353 2.51 -8.49 18.10
C ASP A 353 3.33 -9.73 17.74
N PHE A 354 3.52 -9.92 16.43
CA PHE A 354 4.38 -10.96 15.88
C PHE A 354 4.98 -10.52 14.55
N GLU A 355 6.16 -11.03 14.20
CA GLU A 355 6.82 -10.79 12.92
C GLU A 355 7.46 -12.07 12.39
N TRP A 356 7.36 -12.28 11.07
CA TRP A 356 8.10 -13.32 10.38
C TRP A 356 9.54 -12.88 10.12
N ALA A 357 10.47 -13.84 10.11
CA ALA A 357 11.78 -13.61 9.53
C ALA A 357 11.61 -13.26 8.03
N PRO A 358 12.23 -12.17 7.53
CA PRO A 358 12.07 -11.70 6.16
C PRO A 358 12.79 -12.57 5.13
N ALA A 359 13.65 -13.49 5.58
CA ALA A 359 14.35 -14.45 4.75
C ALA A 359 14.24 -15.84 5.38
N THR A 360 14.38 -16.89 4.55
CA THR A 360 14.41 -18.27 5.04
C THR A 360 15.55 -18.45 6.05
N PRO A 361 15.27 -18.87 7.29
CA PRO A 361 16.25 -19.02 8.35
C PRO A 361 17.39 -19.98 7.99
N GLN A 362 18.60 -19.67 8.46
CA GLN A 362 19.78 -20.52 8.34
C GLN A 362 20.38 -20.75 9.73
N ARG A 363 19.75 -21.60 10.54
CA ARG A 363 20.23 -21.92 11.88
C ARG A 363 21.27 -23.04 11.84
N GLU A 364 22.33 -22.89 12.62
CA GLU A 364 23.36 -23.91 12.74
C GLU A 364 22.79 -25.24 13.25
N GLY A 365 23.08 -26.33 12.52
CA GLY A 365 22.65 -27.69 12.89
C GLY A 365 21.23 -28.08 12.46
N ILE A 366 20.45 -27.16 11.91
CA ILE A 366 19.09 -27.44 11.43
C ILE A 366 19.13 -27.67 9.91
N LYS A 367 18.74 -28.87 9.49
CA LYS A 367 18.65 -29.26 8.07
C LYS A 367 17.21 -29.38 7.57
N GLU A 368 16.26 -29.46 8.51
CA GLU A 368 14.85 -29.53 8.20
C GLU A 368 14.34 -28.15 7.79
N TYR A 369 13.29 -28.16 6.97
CA TYR A 369 12.63 -26.94 6.56
C TYR A 369 12.01 -26.23 7.76
N GLU A 370 12.27 -24.93 7.87
CA GLU A 370 11.62 -24.08 8.86
C GLU A 370 11.45 -22.65 8.37
N GLN A 371 10.44 -21.99 8.93
CA GLN A 371 10.28 -20.54 8.92
C GLN A 371 10.25 -20.06 10.37
N LEU A 372 10.83 -18.89 10.64
CA LEU A 372 10.87 -18.34 12.00
C LEU A 372 9.82 -17.26 12.18
N LEU A 373 9.04 -17.39 13.25
CA LEU A 373 8.06 -16.42 13.70
C LEU A 373 8.47 -15.93 15.09
N SER A 374 8.69 -14.63 15.20
CA SER A 374 8.89 -13.94 16.48
C SER A 374 7.57 -13.39 17.00
N PHE A 375 7.34 -13.44 18.30
CA PHE A 375 6.15 -12.89 18.94
C PHE A 375 6.48 -12.38 20.34
N TRP A 376 5.62 -11.53 20.88
CA TRP A 376 5.78 -11.08 22.26
C TRP A 376 4.47 -10.96 23.01
N THR A 377 4.54 -11.11 24.33
CA THR A 377 3.42 -10.93 25.25
C THR A 377 3.83 -9.97 26.38
N PRO A 378 2.95 -9.08 26.83
CA PRO A 378 3.21 -8.18 27.95
C PRO A 378 3.21 -8.93 29.30
N GLU A 379 3.62 -8.23 30.35
CA GLU A 379 3.53 -8.71 31.75
C GLU A 379 2.08 -8.94 32.17
N MET A 380 1.84 -10.01 32.94
CA MET A 380 0.53 -10.35 33.49
C MET A 380 0.68 -10.99 34.86
N ASP A 381 0.04 -10.44 35.88
CA ASP A 381 0.02 -10.97 37.25
C ASP A 381 1.44 -11.31 37.74
N SER A 382 1.76 -12.61 37.87
CA SER A 382 3.09 -13.10 38.25
C SER A 382 4.00 -13.47 37.07
N ASN A 383 3.50 -13.42 35.83
CA ASN A 383 4.21 -13.78 34.61
C ASN A 383 4.92 -12.55 34.00
N PRO A 384 6.23 -12.64 33.74
CA PRO A 384 6.96 -11.57 33.07
C PRO A 384 6.52 -11.43 31.61
N ALA A 385 6.81 -10.27 31.01
CA ALA A 385 6.74 -10.12 29.57
C ALA A 385 7.70 -11.13 28.92
N LYS A 386 7.33 -11.67 27.76
CA LYS A 386 8.18 -12.63 27.07
C LYS A 386 8.24 -12.34 25.59
N VAL A 387 9.41 -12.57 25.03
CA VAL A 387 9.63 -12.64 23.58
C VAL A 387 9.98 -14.07 23.23
N GLY A 388 9.25 -14.63 22.28
CA GLY A 388 9.41 -15.99 21.80
C GLY A 388 9.81 -16.00 20.34
N LEU A 389 10.75 -16.86 20.00
CA LEU A 389 11.10 -17.22 18.63
C LEU A 389 10.62 -18.66 18.39
N MET A 390 9.78 -18.86 17.39
CA MET A 390 9.11 -20.12 17.07
C MET A 390 9.45 -20.59 15.67
N SER A 391 9.68 -21.89 15.51
CA SER A 391 9.84 -22.55 14.23
C SER A 391 8.49 -23.04 13.70
N ILE A 392 8.19 -22.81 12.43
CA ILE A 392 7.00 -23.28 11.70
C ILE A 392 7.50 -24.19 10.56
N PRO A 393 6.91 -25.38 10.34
CA PRO A 393 5.63 -25.87 10.88
C PRO A 393 5.70 -26.57 12.24
N SER A 394 6.90 -26.83 12.79
CA SER A 394 7.08 -27.65 14.00
C SER A 394 6.42 -27.08 15.27
N LYS A 395 6.11 -25.77 15.28
CA LYS A 395 5.61 -24.99 16.43
C LYS A 395 6.55 -25.04 17.64
N GLN A 396 7.81 -25.46 17.44
CA GLN A 396 8.79 -25.53 18.51
C GLN A 396 9.30 -24.12 18.84
N ILE A 397 9.29 -23.79 20.13
CA ILE A 397 9.90 -22.56 20.63
C ILE A 397 11.42 -22.73 20.61
N VAL A 398 12.07 -22.03 19.68
CA VAL A 398 13.51 -22.02 19.48
C VAL A 398 14.21 -21.29 20.63
N ARG A 399 13.67 -20.15 21.03
CA ARG A 399 14.23 -19.32 22.10
C ARG A 399 13.12 -18.54 22.78
N THR A 400 13.21 -18.41 24.10
CA THR A 400 12.36 -17.52 24.89
C THR A 400 13.22 -16.61 25.73
N ARG A 401 12.78 -15.37 25.86
CA ARG A 401 13.45 -14.35 26.65
C ARG A 401 12.43 -13.62 27.51
N ASN A 402 12.64 -13.66 28.81
CA ASN A 402 11.77 -13.02 29.80
C ASN A 402 12.27 -11.60 30.09
N LEU A 403 11.34 -10.67 30.18
CA LEU A 403 11.55 -9.23 30.32
C LEU A 403 10.73 -8.71 31.51
N PHE A 404 11.22 -7.65 32.16
CA PHE A 404 10.60 -7.05 33.33
C PHE A 404 10.53 -5.53 33.19
N HIS A 405 9.52 -4.92 33.82
CA HIS A 405 9.18 -3.51 33.73
C HIS A 405 8.96 -3.01 32.31
N VAL A 406 8.31 -3.83 31.47
CA VAL A 406 8.11 -3.55 30.04
C VAL A 406 6.88 -2.68 29.79
N THR A 407 7.06 -1.60 29.03
CA THR A 407 5.99 -0.76 28.50
C THR A 407 5.57 -1.22 27.10
N ASP A 408 6.53 -1.37 26.20
CA ASP A 408 6.29 -1.82 24.83
C ASP A 408 7.49 -2.58 24.25
N VAL A 409 7.22 -3.41 23.23
CA VAL A 409 8.24 -4.14 22.49
C VAL A 409 8.01 -3.99 21.00
N LYS A 410 9.08 -3.70 20.25
CA LYS A 410 9.11 -3.76 18.78
C LYS A 410 10.12 -4.79 18.30
N LEU A 411 9.71 -5.56 17.30
CA LEU A 411 10.46 -6.69 16.74
C LEU A 411 11.07 -6.25 15.40
N HIS A 412 12.38 -6.05 15.36
CA HIS A 412 13.10 -5.58 14.17
C HIS A 412 14.01 -6.69 13.63
N TRP A 413 13.55 -7.35 12.57
CA TRP A 413 14.36 -8.33 11.85
C TRP A 413 15.38 -7.65 10.94
N GLN A 414 16.59 -8.20 10.90
CA GLN A 414 17.56 -7.87 9.86
C GLN A 414 17.16 -8.56 8.54
N SER A 415 17.45 -7.94 7.39
CA SER A 415 16.88 -8.34 6.08
C SER A 415 17.19 -9.78 5.64
N GLN A 416 18.28 -10.37 6.13
CA GLN A 416 18.69 -11.76 5.87
C GLN A 416 18.27 -12.72 7.00
N GLY A 417 17.46 -12.26 7.95
CA GLY A 417 17.02 -13.06 9.11
C GLY A 417 18.18 -13.46 10.04
N ALA A 418 19.35 -12.81 9.93
CA ALA A 418 20.52 -13.17 10.74
C ALA A 418 20.40 -12.70 12.18
N TYR A 419 19.72 -11.58 12.39
CA TYR A 419 19.50 -10.95 13.68
C TYR A 419 18.03 -10.56 13.85
N LEU A 420 17.54 -10.66 15.08
CA LEU A 420 16.29 -10.05 15.52
C LEU A 420 16.63 -9.10 16.68
N CYS A 421 16.47 -7.79 16.47
CA CYS A 421 16.54 -6.79 17.52
C CYS A 421 15.17 -6.65 18.16
N VAL A 422 15.10 -6.94 19.45
CA VAL A 422 13.94 -6.66 20.28
C VAL A 422 14.18 -5.33 20.98
N LYS A 423 13.51 -4.28 20.51
CA LYS A 423 13.52 -2.96 21.14
C LYS A 423 12.55 -2.97 22.31
N VAL A 424 13.05 -2.92 23.53
CA VAL A 424 12.27 -3.01 24.76
C VAL A 424 12.22 -1.65 25.44
N ASP A 425 11.05 -1.02 25.46
CA ASP A 425 10.85 0.22 26.21
C ASP A 425 10.47 -0.14 27.65
N ARG A 426 11.29 0.28 28.61
CA ARG A 426 11.12 -0.01 30.03
C ARG A 426 10.68 1.23 30.77
N HIS A 427 9.73 1.07 31.68
CA HIS A 427 9.37 2.13 32.62
C HIS A 427 10.11 1.97 33.95
N SER A 428 10.48 3.08 34.57
CA SER A 428 10.98 3.05 35.95
C SER A 428 9.92 2.52 36.93
N LYS A 429 10.34 2.10 38.14
CA LYS A 429 9.40 1.67 39.19
C LYS A 429 8.33 2.72 39.50
N SER A 430 8.67 4.01 39.38
CA SER A 430 7.74 5.13 39.54
C SER A 430 6.87 5.43 38.32
N LYS A 431 7.05 4.71 37.19
CA LYS A 431 6.39 4.91 35.89
C LYS A 431 6.55 6.32 35.30
N LYS A 432 7.61 7.05 35.70
CA LYS A 432 7.83 8.44 35.29
C LYS A 432 8.81 8.60 34.14
N SER A 433 9.78 7.70 34.03
CA SER A 433 10.83 7.75 33.01
C SER A 433 10.80 6.47 32.17
N LEU A 434 11.10 6.63 30.88
CA LEU A 434 11.22 5.55 29.91
C LEU A 434 12.69 5.44 29.49
N ALA A 435 13.20 4.22 29.45
CA ALA A 435 14.51 3.91 28.89
C ALA A 435 14.36 2.73 27.94
N THR A 436 15.15 2.67 26.87
CA THR A 436 15.08 1.57 25.92
C THR A 436 16.30 0.67 26.04
N ASN A 437 16.07 -0.64 26.11
CA ASN A 437 17.12 -1.64 25.97
C ASN A 437 16.92 -2.41 24.67
N LEU A 438 18.01 -2.83 24.03
CA LEU A 438 17.93 -3.73 22.87
C LEU A 438 18.36 -5.13 23.28
N GLU A 439 17.55 -6.12 22.92
CA GLU A 439 17.92 -7.53 23.04
C GLU A 439 18.05 -8.16 21.65
N ILE A 440 19.29 -8.40 21.21
CA ILE A 440 19.60 -8.85 19.86
C ILE A 440 19.82 -10.36 19.86
N PHE A 441 18.93 -11.08 19.19
CA PHE A 441 19.01 -12.53 18.99
C PHE A 441 19.89 -12.81 17.77
N ARG A 442 20.94 -13.59 17.94
CA ARG A 442 21.84 -14.01 16.85
C ARG A 442 21.40 -15.35 16.29
N VAL A 443 20.58 -15.32 15.25
CA VAL A 443 19.81 -16.48 14.78
C VAL A 443 20.69 -17.55 14.14
N LYS A 444 21.77 -17.14 13.47
CA LYS A 444 22.70 -18.06 12.78
C LYS A 444 23.64 -18.79 13.73
N GLU A 445 23.80 -18.32 14.96
CA GLU A 445 24.68 -18.93 15.96
C GLU A 445 23.97 -20.04 16.73
N LYS A 446 24.71 -21.10 17.08
CA LYS A 446 24.19 -22.23 17.85
C LYS A 446 23.49 -21.78 19.14
N GLY A 447 22.25 -22.22 19.31
CA GLY A 447 21.44 -21.93 20.50
C GLY A 447 20.80 -20.54 20.52
N VAL A 448 20.99 -19.73 19.47
CA VAL A 448 20.44 -18.37 19.33
C VAL A 448 20.76 -17.52 20.57
N PRO A 449 22.05 -17.20 20.81
CA PRO A 449 22.45 -16.34 21.92
C PRO A 449 21.81 -14.96 21.77
N VAL A 450 21.58 -14.32 22.91
CA VAL A 450 20.96 -13.00 23.01
C VAL A 450 21.96 -12.05 23.62
N GLU A 451 22.33 -11.03 22.85
CA GLU A 451 23.13 -9.92 23.32
C GLU A 451 22.23 -8.80 23.84
N VAL A 452 22.62 -8.17 24.93
CA VAL A 452 21.88 -7.05 25.53
C VAL A 452 22.70 -5.78 25.36
N VAL A 453 22.10 -4.77 24.73
CA VAL A 453 22.64 -3.41 24.65
C VAL A 453 21.82 -2.53 25.59
N ASP A 454 22.40 -2.20 26.75
CA ASP A 454 21.78 -1.43 27.83
C ASP A 454 22.45 -0.05 28.05
N SER A 455 23.33 0.36 27.15
CA SER A 455 24.00 1.66 27.18
C SER A 455 23.10 2.83 26.75
N ILE A 456 21.87 2.56 26.32
CA ILE A 456 20.91 3.55 25.81
C ILE A 456 20.08 4.09 26.97
N LYS A 457 20.22 5.39 27.25
CA LYS A 457 19.59 6.03 28.42
C LYS A 457 18.21 6.59 28.12
N ASP A 458 17.96 6.96 26.87
CA ASP A 458 16.77 7.66 26.40
C ASP A 458 15.84 6.72 25.60
N PRO A 459 14.55 7.04 25.48
CA PRO A 459 13.62 6.26 24.67
C PRO A 459 13.96 6.33 23.17
N VAL A 460 14.01 5.16 22.53
CA VAL A 460 14.25 5.02 21.09
C VAL A 460 12.94 5.18 20.32
N ILE A 461 12.88 6.16 19.43
CA ILE A 461 11.72 6.47 18.59
C ILE A 461 11.80 5.85 17.19
N ASN A 462 13.02 5.60 16.68
CA ASN A 462 13.23 4.95 15.40
C ASN A 462 14.47 4.04 15.46
N PHE A 463 14.42 2.90 14.77
CA PHE A 463 15.47 1.89 14.70
C PHE A 463 15.46 1.26 13.32
N ALA A 464 16.61 1.16 12.67
CA ALA A 464 16.73 0.49 11.38
C ALA A 464 18.04 -0.30 11.26
N TRP A 465 17.91 -1.56 10.88
CA TRP A 465 19.02 -2.42 10.46
C TRP A 465 19.53 -2.00 9.09
N GLU A 466 20.84 -2.12 8.91
CA GLU A 466 21.45 -2.10 7.60
C GLU A 466 20.99 -3.30 6.74
N PRO A 467 20.51 -3.05 5.51
CA PRO A 467 20.21 -4.11 4.56
C PRO A 467 21.44 -4.97 4.27
N ASN A 468 21.30 -6.29 4.46
CA ASN A 468 22.34 -7.29 4.21
C ASN A 468 23.61 -7.13 5.06
N GLY A 469 23.57 -6.27 6.09
CA GLY A 469 24.69 -6.02 6.99
C GLY A 469 24.38 -6.40 8.44
N ASP A 470 25.28 -5.98 9.32
CA ASP A 470 25.21 -6.18 10.77
C ASP A 470 25.35 -4.84 11.52
N ARG A 471 25.04 -3.73 10.86
CA ARG A 471 25.06 -2.40 11.48
C ARG A 471 23.64 -1.91 11.68
N PHE A 472 23.43 -1.00 12.62
CA PHE A 472 22.13 -0.37 12.81
C PHE A 472 22.26 1.06 13.29
N VAL A 473 21.25 1.86 12.99
CA VAL A 473 21.10 3.22 13.50
C VAL A 473 19.83 3.27 14.33
N LEU A 474 19.88 4.05 15.41
CA LEU A 474 18.71 4.38 16.19
C LEU A 474 18.65 5.88 16.47
N ILE A 475 17.43 6.37 16.68
CA ILE A 475 17.16 7.74 17.07
C ILE A 475 16.50 7.72 18.44
N THR A 476 17.09 8.43 19.39
CA THR A 476 16.50 8.67 20.71
C THR A 476 15.90 10.06 20.81
N THR A 477 14.94 10.22 21.70
CA THR A 477 14.35 11.52 22.05
C THR A 477 14.59 11.81 23.52
N GLY A 478 14.97 13.04 23.85
CA GLY A 478 15.10 13.45 25.25
C GLY A 478 13.76 13.49 25.98
N GLU A 479 13.79 13.67 27.30
CA GLU A 479 12.56 13.81 28.09
C GLU A 479 11.73 15.03 27.62
N ALA A 480 10.50 14.79 27.19
CA ALA A 480 9.57 15.85 26.82
C ALA A 480 9.08 16.57 28.08
N THR A 481 9.31 17.88 28.17
CA THR A 481 8.78 18.68 29.27
C THR A 481 7.27 18.91 29.06
N PRO A 482 6.40 18.49 29.99
CA PRO A 482 4.96 18.67 29.83
C PRO A 482 4.58 20.15 29.61
N GLY A 483 3.84 20.44 28.55
CA GLY A 483 3.40 21.80 28.20
C GLY A 483 4.42 22.63 27.39
N ALA A 484 5.61 22.11 27.09
CA ALA A 484 6.54 22.78 26.18
C ALA A 484 6.01 22.74 24.74
N ALA A 485 5.98 23.90 24.07
CA ALA A 485 5.55 24.01 22.67
C ALA A 485 6.58 23.44 21.68
N ILE A 486 7.84 23.28 22.10
CA ILE A 486 8.95 22.83 21.25
C ILE A 486 9.21 21.36 21.56
N ALA A 487 9.22 20.53 20.52
CA ALA A 487 9.57 19.11 20.63
C ALA A 487 11.02 18.95 21.16
N PRO A 488 11.28 17.93 22.00
CA PRO A 488 12.62 17.67 22.50
C PRO A 488 13.59 17.38 21.34
N LYS A 489 14.84 17.83 21.48
CA LYS A 489 15.91 17.48 20.55
C LYS A 489 16.14 15.96 20.55
N THR A 490 16.49 15.43 19.39
CA THR A 490 16.80 14.02 19.19
C THR A 490 18.31 13.80 19.10
N ALA A 491 18.73 12.55 19.28
CA ALA A 491 20.10 12.13 19.08
C ALA A 491 20.14 10.88 18.18
N VAL A 492 21.09 10.87 17.26
CA VAL A 492 21.27 9.79 16.28
C VAL A 492 22.47 8.97 16.71
N SER A 493 22.30 7.67 16.94
CA SER A 493 23.37 6.78 17.40
C SER A 493 23.62 5.65 16.41
N PHE A 494 24.88 5.46 16.05
CA PHE A 494 25.33 4.46 15.08
C PHE A 494 26.01 3.30 15.80
N PHE A 495 25.63 2.07 15.46
CA PHE A 495 26.17 0.86 16.07
C PHE A 495 26.73 -0.09 15.03
N CYS A 496 27.82 -0.77 15.39
CA CYS A 496 28.40 -1.86 14.61
C CYS A 496 29.06 -2.88 15.53
N PRO A 497 29.32 -4.11 15.05
CA PRO A 497 30.07 -5.08 15.83
C PRO A 497 31.56 -4.73 15.95
N GLU A 498 32.16 -5.14 17.05
CA GLU A 498 33.63 -5.16 17.19
C GLU A 498 34.27 -6.13 16.19
N LYS A 499 35.47 -5.79 15.74
CA LYS A 499 36.33 -6.72 14.99
C LYS A 499 36.88 -7.77 15.95
N VAL A 500 36.51 -9.03 15.72
CA VAL A 500 37.04 -10.16 16.49
C VAL A 500 38.04 -10.93 15.61
N LYS A 501 39.14 -11.40 16.22
CA LYS A 501 40.15 -12.24 15.53
C LYS A 501 39.62 -13.64 15.18
N VAL A 502 38.57 -14.09 15.87
CA VAL A 502 37.92 -15.39 15.70
C VAL A 502 36.80 -15.26 14.67
N SER A 503 36.54 -16.33 13.91
CA SER A 503 35.38 -16.42 13.01
C SER A 503 34.08 -16.16 13.77
N GLY A 504 33.37 -15.09 13.43
CA GLY A 504 32.11 -14.70 14.06
C GLY A 504 31.94 -13.17 14.12
N THR A 505 30.77 -12.73 14.61
CA THR A 505 30.46 -11.31 14.79
C THR A 505 30.76 -10.90 16.22
N GLY A 506 31.49 -9.78 16.41
CA GLY A 506 31.75 -9.22 17.74
C GLY A 506 30.52 -8.66 18.42
N ASN A 507 30.66 -8.16 19.65
CA ASN A 507 29.57 -7.49 20.34
C ASN A 507 29.25 -6.16 19.64
N PHE A 508 27.98 -5.78 19.59
CA PHE A 508 27.56 -4.49 19.08
C PHE A 508 28.03 -3.38 20.02
N LYS A 509 28.73 -2.41 19.46
CA LYS A 509 29.22 -1.22 20.16
C LYS A 509 28.72 0.04 19.50
N LEU A 510 28.54 1.06 20.33
CA LEU A 510 28.29 2.41 19.87
C LEU A 510 29.54 2.93 19.16
N ILE A 511 29.38 3.38 17.92
CA ILE A 511 30.41 4.10 17.18
C ILE A 511 30.42 5.55 17.69
N ARG A 512 29.34 6.28 17.40
CA ARG A 512 29.15 7.68 17.78
C ARG A 512 27.67 8.00 17.97
N THR A 513 27.42 9.00 18.81
CA THR A 513 26.11 9.64 18.97
C THR A 513 26.23 11.10 18.53
N ILE A 514 25.33 11.52 17.63
CA ILE A 514 25.21 12.89 17.17
C ILE A 514 24.03 13.52 17.90
N GLU A 515 24.32 14.38 18.87
CA GLU A 515 23.34 15.04 19.73
C GLU A 515 22.75 16.31 19.07
N LYS A 516 21.70 16.87 19.70
CA LYS A 516 21.07 18.16 19.35
C LYS A 516 20.47 18.20 17.93
N LYS A 517 20.05 17.06 17.40
CA LYS A 517 19.35 16.94 16.11
C LYS A 517 17.83 17.08 16.30
N THR A 518 17.11 17.03 15.18
CA THR A 518 15.63 16.92 15.12
C THR A 518 15.18 15.72 14.29
N SER A 519 16.13 14.89 13.85
CA SER A 519 15.89 13.76 12.97
C SER A 519 14.91 12.78 13.58
N ASN A 520 14.08 12.18 12.72
CA ASN A 520 13.05 11.20 13.07
C ASN A 520 12.97 10.03 12.07
N GLY A 521 13.62 10.13 10.90
CA GLY A 521 13.65 9.10 9.86
C GLY A 521 15.06 8.53 9.63
N ILE A 522 15.14 7.23 9.31
CA ILE A 522 16.37 6.52 8.96
C ILE A 522 16.12 5.73 7.68
N TYR A 523 16.89 6.02 6.63
CA TYR A 523 16.71 5.45 5.29
C TYR A 523 18.03 4.87 4.81
N TRP A 524 18.17 3.56 4.90
CA TRP A 524 19.36 2.86 4.42
C TRP A 524 19.31 2.65 2.91
N SER A 525 20.48 2.75 2.27
CA SER A 525 20.66 2.27 0.91
C SER A 525 20.32 0.77 0.85
N PRO A 526 19.58 0.29 -0.17
CA PRO A 526 19.28 -1.13 -0.36
C PRO A 526 20.52 -2.02 -0.46
N LYS A 527 21.69 -1.44 -0.77
CA LYS A 527 22.98 -2.14 -0.81
C LYS A 527 23.75 -2.11 0.52
N GLY A 528 23.21 -1.45 1.55
CA GLY A 528 23.90 -1.15 2.80
C GLY A 528 24.91 -0.01 2.62
N ARG A 529 25.86 0.09 3.55
CA ARG A 529 26.94 1.09 3.68
C ARG A 529 26.48 2.54 3.89
N PHE A 530 25.60 3.04 3.04
CA PHE A 530 25.11 4.41 3.08
C PHE A 530 23.75 4.51 3.78
N VAL A 531 23.56 5.57 4.55
CA VAL A 531 22.29 5.87 5.23
C VAL A 531 21.99 7.36 5.21
N VAL A 532 20.74 7.71 4.95
CA VAL A 532 20.22 9.07 5.14
C VAL A 532 19.46 9.12 6.44
N VAL A 533 19.82 10.07 7.29
CA VAL A 533 19.07 10.36 8.53
C VAL A 533 18.45 11.74 8.36
N ALA A 534 17.12 11.81 8.47
CA ALA A 534 16.39 13.01 8.10
C ALA A 534 15.35 13.44 9.13
N THR A 535 14.94 14.70 9.05
CA THR A 535 13.72 15.20 9.69
C THR A 535 12.62 15.29 8.65
N VAL A 536 11.65 14.37 8.69
CA VAL A 536 10.49 14.36 7.79
C VAL A 536 9.22 14.79 8.53
N HIS A 537 8.20 15.22 7.77
CA HIS A 537 6.91 15.70 8.29
C HIS A 537 7.02 16.89 9.25
N SER A 538 8.03 17.76 9.03
CA SER A 538 8.19 19.01 9.77
C SER A 538 8.40 20.17 8.79
N GLN A 539 7.66 21.26 9.00
CA GLN A 539 7.82 22.49 8.21
C GLN A 539 8.97 23.38 8.73
N GLN A 540 9.48 23.10 9.94
CA GLN A 540 10.51 23.92 10.59
C GLN A 540 11.92 23.32 10.47
N ASN A 541 12.04 22.00 10.34
CA ASN A 541 13.31 21.32 10.20
C ASN A 541 13.17 20.26 9.12
N PHE A 542 14.08 20.27 8.15
CA PHE A 542 13.98 19.44 6.95
C PHE A 542 15.37 19.02 6.44
N ASP A 543 16.30 18.83 7.39
CA ASP A 543 17.66 18.39 7.13
C ASP A 543 17.71 16.90 6.76
N LEU A 544 18.55 16.57 5.79
CA LEU A 544 18.92 15.23 5.34
C LEU A 544 20.43 15.07 5.50
N ASP A 545 20.86 14.28 6.47
CA ASP A 545 22.27 13.96 6.70
C ASP A 545 22.65 12.65 5.98
N PHE A 546 23.59 12.72 5.05
CA PHE A 546 24.10 11.57 4.29
C PHE A 546 25.36 11.01 4.96
N TRP A 547 25.32 9.76 5.39
CA TRP A 547 26.41 9.09 6.10
C TRP A 547 26.97 7.91 5.30
N ASP A 548 28.29 7.77 5.31
CA ASP A 548 29.02 6.58 4.87
C ASP A 548 29.56 5.84 6.09
N LEU A 549 29.27 4.55 6.22
CA LEU A 549 29.78 3.72 7.30
C LEU A 549 31.05 2.93 6.92
N ASP A 550 31.49 2.97 5.67
CA ASP A 550 32.73 2.37 5.18
C ASP A 550 33.60 3.40 4.46
N PHE A 551 33.74 4.59 5.05
CA PHE A 551 34.56 5.64 4.48
C PHE A 551 36.02 5.17 4.33
N GLU A 552 36.62 5.41 3.17
CA GLU A 552 37.97 4.89 2.84
C GLU A 552 39.11 5.75 3.43
N GLY A 553 38.79 6.90 4.03
CA GLY A 553 39.76 7.79 4.66
C GLY A 553 40.27 7.31 6.03
N GLU A 554 40.99 8.19 6.73
CA GLU A 554 41.55 7.89 8.04
C GLU A 554 40.47 7.56 9.07
N LYS A 555 40.69 6.47 9.81
CA LYS A 555 39.80 6.04 10.87
C LYS A 555 40.24 6.63 12.20
N GLN A 556 39.29 7.17 12.97
CA GLN A 556 39.58 7.73 14.30
C GLN A 556 40.18 6.66 15.22
N GLU A 557 41.14 7.04 16.08
CA GLU A 557 41.90 6.08 16.89
C GLU A 557 41.03 5.25 17.83
N ASN A 558 40.01 5.86 18.41
CA ASN A 558 39.01 5.22 19.27
C ASN A 558 38.07 4.26 18.53
N GLU A 559 38.00 4.33 17.20
CA GLU A 559 37.15 3.47 16.37
C GLU A 559 37.94 2.34 15.68
N LYS A 560 39.27 2.25 15.85
CA LYS A 560 40.15 1.30 15.14
C LYS A 560 39.68 -0.16 15.21
N ASP A 561 39.16 -0.57 16.37
CA ASP A 561 38.68 -1.94 16.65
C ASP A 561 37.24 -2.21 16.18
N LEU A 562 36.54 -1.21 15.66
CA LEU A 562 35.17 -1.35 15.15
C LEU A 562 35.13 -1.82 13.68
N SER A 563 34.03 -2.44 13.25
CA SER A 563 33.87 -2.90 11.86
C SER A 563 33.45 -1.81 10.87
N ALA A 564 33.16 -0.59 11.31
CA ALA A 564 32.72 0.54 10.47
C ALA A 564 33.65 1.76 10.59
N ASN A 565 33.79 2.57 9.54
CA ASN A 565 34.42 3.89 9.53
C ASN A 565 33.36 4.94 9.17
N LEU A 566 32.77 5.58 10.19
CA LEU A 566 31.64 6.48 10.00
C LEU A 566 32.12 7.86 9.53
N GLN A 567 31.50 8.42 8.49
CA GLN A 567 31.76 9.77 8.00
C GLN A 567 30.45 10.45 7.58
N LEU A 568 30.26 11.70 7.99
CA LEU A 568 29.22 12.55 7.43
C LEU A 568 29.72 13.07 6.09
N MET A 569 29.00 12.76 5.02
CA MET A 569 29.39 13.13 3.66
C MET A 569 28.86 14.52 3.32
N LYS A 570 27.57 14.76 3.58
CA LYS A 570 26.90 16.02 3.31
C LYS A 570 25.61 16.13 4.12
N THR A 571 25.22 17.37 4.44
CA THR A 571 23.87 17.69 4.91
C THR A 571 23.21 18.52 3.81
N THR A 572 22.01 18.13 3.43
CA THR A 572 21.19 18.83 2.43
C THR A 572 19.83 19.11 3.04
N ASP A 573 19.12 20.09 2.53
CA ASP A 573 17.81 20.48 3.00
C ASP A 573 16.75 20.31 1.89
N HIS A 574 15.52 19.95 2.27
CA HIS A 574 14.38 19.92 1.35
C HIS A 574 13.10 20.31 2.09
N TYR A 575 12.68 21.56 1.92
CA TYR A 575 11.53 22.13 2.60
C TYR A 575 10.31 21.21 2.59
N GLY A 576 9.74 20.96 3.78
CA GLY A 576 8.51 20.18 3.92
C GLY A 576 8.64 18.69 3.57
N VAL A 577 9.84 18.13 3.41
CA VAL A 577 10.04 16.72 3.04
C VAL A 577 9.15 15.76 3.85
N THR A 578 8.42 14.90 3.13
CA THR A 578 7.50 13.91 3.68
C THR A 578 8.04 12.52 3.55
N ASP A 579 8.68 12.21 2.42
CA ASP A 579 9.09 10.87 2.07
C ASP A 579 10.50 10.89 1.48
N ILE A 580 11.30 9.88 1.85
CA ILE A 580 12.65 9.64 1.32
C ILE A 580 12.71 8.19 0.86
N ASP A 581 13.13 7.99 -0.39
CA ASP A 581 13.22 6.66 -0.97
C ASP A 581 14.53 6.49 -1.77
N TRP A 582 15.15 5.33 -1.61
CA TRP A 582 16.36 4.98 -2.34
C TRP A 582 16.01 4.24 -3.62
N ASP A 583 16.74 4.52 -4.68
CA ASP A 583 16.61 3.70 -5.88
C ASP A 583 17.11 2.25 -5.61
N PRO A 584 16.65 1.25 -6.37
CA PRO A 584 17.01 -0.15 -6.14
C PRO A 584 18.51 -0.44 -6.26
N THR A 585 19.27 0.42 -6.98
CA THR A 585 20.73 0.29 -7.08
C THR A 585 21.45 0.90 -5.88
N GLY A 586 20.81 1.78 -5.12
CA GLY A 586 21.38 2.45 -3.95
C GLY A 586 22.34 3.60 -4.30
N ARG A 587 22.24 4.14 -5.53
CA ARG A 587 23.07 5.23 -6.04
C ARG A 587 22.40 6.60 -5.90
N TYR A 588 21.08 6.62 -5.92
CA TYR A 588 20.26 7.82 -5.91
C TYR A 588 19.26 7.77 -4.77
N VAL A 589 19.00 8.94 -4.19
CA VAL A 589 18.01 9.15 -3.14
C VAL A 589 17.02 10.18 -3.64
N VAL A 590 15.74 9.90 -3.51
CA VAL A 590 14.69 10.88 -3.77
C VAL A 590 14.12 11.33 -2.45
N SER A 591 14.12 12.64 -2.26
CA SER A 591 13.36 13.29 -1.20
C SER A 591 12.15 13.97 -1.84
N SER A 592 10.97 13.84 -1.26
CA SER A 592 9.74 14.38 -1.84
C SER A 592 8.85 15.05 -0.80
N ALA A 593 8.11 16.07 -1.24
CA ALA A 593 7.19 16.87 -0.42
C ALA A 593 5.76 16.72 -0.96
N SER A 594 4.94 15.91 -0.28
CA SER A 594 3.60 15.52 -0.76
C SER A 594 2.49 16.51 -0.42
N ALA A 595 1.68 16.83 -1.43
CA ALA A 595 0.41 17.58 -1.35
C ALA A 595 -0.63 16.94 -0.44
N TRP A 596 -0.50 15.64 -0.12
CA TRP A 596 -1.34 14.99 0.88
C TRP A 596 -1.08 15.49 2.31
N THR A 597 0.07 16.12 2.55
CA THR A 597 0.47 16.61 3.88
C THR A 597 0.46 18.14 3.99
N HIS A 598 0.93 18.86 2.97
CA HIS A 598 0.93 20.33 2.87
C HIS A 598 0.97 20.77 1.42
N THR A 599 0.57 22.01 1.11
CA THR A 599 0.43 22.50 -0.27
C THR A 599 1.58 23.39 -0.77
N LEU A 600 2.53 23.74 0.10
CA LEU A 600 3.66 24.61 -0.23
C LEU A 600 4.82 23.79 -0.81
N GLU A 601 5.48 24.32 -1.85
CA GLU A 601 6.72 23.75 -2.45
C GLU A 601 6.69 22.22 -2.67
N ASN A 602 5.56 21.71 -3.16
CA ASN A 602 5.47 20.28 -3.45
C ASN A 602 6.34 19.90 -4.65
N GLY A 603 6.90 18.70 -4.62
CA GLY A 603 7.82 18.22 -5.64
C GLY A 603 8.74 17.13 -5.12
N TYR A 604 9.79 16.86 -5.88
CA TYR A 604 10.81 15.90 -5.50
C TYR A 604 12.20 16.34 -5.97
N ASN A 605 13.21 16.00 -5.18
CA ASN A 605 14.60 16.28 -5.47
C ASN A 605 15.36 14.96 -5.54
N ILE A 606 16.23 14.82 -6.55
CA ILE A 606 17.07 13.65 -6.75
C ILE A 606 18.48 14.00 -6.24
N HIS A 607 19.01 13.18 -5.35
CA HIS A 607 20.35 13.30 -4.79
C HIS A 607 21.17 12.06 -5.13
N THR A 608 22.49 12.19 -5.19
CA THR A 608 23.40 11.03 -5.16
C THR A 608 23.44 10.42 -3.75
N PHE A 609 23.99 9.21 -3.63
CA PHE A 609 24.27 8.56 -2.33
C PHE A 609 25.18 9.40 -1.39
N SER A 610 25.92 10.37 -1.93
CA SER A 610 26.78 11.29 -1.18
C SER A 610 26.09 12.61 -0.78
N GLY A 611 24.84 12.83 -1.19
CA GLY A 611 24.05 14.04 -0.90
C GLY A 611 24.18 15.16 -1.93
N THR A 612 24.83 14.93 -3.08
CA THR A 612 24.86 15.92 -4.17
C THR A 612 23.52 15.93 -4.88
N THR A 613 22.80 17.06 -4.83
CA THR A 613 21.55 17.26 -5.55
C THR A 613 21.82 17.32 -7.05
N LEU A 614 21.17 16.43 -7.80
CA LEU A 614 21.31 16.31 -9.25
C LEU A 614 20.23 17.12 -9.98
N ALA A 615 19.01 17.10 -9.46
CA ALA A 615 17.87 17.78 -10.04
C ALA A 615 16.81 18.08 -8.97
N GLU A 616 16.13 19.19 -9.16
CA GLU A 616 14.97 19.63 -8.37
C GLU A 616 13.75 19.73 -9.28
N HIS A 617 12.65 19.11 -8.89
CA HIS A 617 11.45 19.02 -9.69
C HIS A 617 10.24 19.58 -8.92
N PRO A 618 10.10 20.91 -8.82
CA PRO A 618 8.89 21.51 -8.29
C PRO A 618 7.69 21.07 -9.13
N THR A 619 6.72 20.43 -8.48
CA THR A 619 5.59 19.78 -9.17
C THR A 619 4.30 20.12 -8.45
N GLU A 620 3.43 20.87 -9.12
CA GLU A 620 2.13 21.26 -8.55
C GLU A 620 1.27 20.03 -8.22
N LYS A 621 0.65 20.04 -7.02
CA LYS A 621 -0.20 18.94 -6.53
C LYS A 621 0.49 17.57 -6.58
N PHE A 622 1.81 17.52 -6.41
CA PHE A 622 2.56 16.28 -6.31
C PHE A 622 2.08 15.46 -5.11
N LYS A 623 1.77 14.17 -5.31
CA LYS A 623 1.20 13.30 -4.25
C LYS A 623 2.16 12.21 -3.83
N GLN A 624 2.80 11.53 -4.77
CA GLN A 624 3.57 10.32 -4.48
C GLN A 624 4.67 10.11 -5.53
N PHE A 625 5.84 9.65 -5.07
CA PHE A 625 6.92 9.12 -5.90
C PHE A 625 7.28 7.72 -5.36
N LEU A 626 7.42 6.73 -6.24
CA LEU A 626 7.90 5.40 -5.85
C LEU A 626 8.87 4.86 -6.89
N TRP A 627 10.06 4.47 -6.46
CA TRP A 627 10.97 3.68 -7.29
C TRP A 627 10.35 2.32 -7.61
N ARG A 628 10.51 1.86 -8.85
CA ARG A 628 10.12 0.51 -9.26
C ARG A 628 11.12 -0.49 -8.67
N PRO A 629 10.72 -1.41 -7.76
CA PRO A 629 11.62 -2.38 -7.18
C PRO A 629 12.24 -3.30 -8.24
N ARG A 630 13.42 -3.88 -7.92
CA ARG A 630 14.04 -4.93 -8.73
C ARG A 630 13.94 -6.28 -8.00
N PRO A 631 13.72 -7.39 -8.72
CA PRO A 631 13.78 -8.71 -8.11
C PRO A 631 15.21 -9.03 -7.61
N PRO A 632 15.35 -10.03 -6.72
CA PRO A 632 16.65 -10.58 -6.37
C PRO A 632 17.44 -11.01 -7.61
N THR A 633 18.76 -10.82 -7.57
CA THR A 633 19.64 -11.19 -8.69
C THR A 633 19.60 -12.70 -8.94
N PHE A 634 19.59 -13.08 -10.22
CA PHE A 634 19.76 -14.48 -10.63
C PHE A 634 21.22 -14.94 -10.59
N LEU A 635 22.17 -14.02 -10.39
CA LEU A 635 23.60 -14.32 -10.37
C LEU A 635 23.95 -15.17 -9.16
N SER A 636 24.67 -16.26 -9.42
CA SER A 636 25.32 -17.08 -8.39
C SER A 636 26.35 -16.27 -7.60
N LYS A 637 26.74 -16.78 -6.42
CA LYS A 637 27.77 -16.13 -5.59
C LYS A 637 29.12 -16.09 -6.31
N GLU A 638 29.40 -17.09 -7.14
CA GLU A 638 30.59 -17.24 -7.96
C GLU A 638 30.66 -16.18 -9.05
N GLU A 639 29.55 -15.97 -9.79
CA GLU A 639 29.44 -14.91 -10.80
C GLU A 639 29.57 -13.53 -10.17
N GLN A 640 28.89 -13.29 -9.04
CA GLN A 640 29.02 -12.04 -8.29
C GLN A 640 30.48 -11.79 -7.85
N LYS A 641 31.19 -12.83 -7.42
CA LYS A 641 32.62 -12.74 -7.06
C LYS A 641 33.49 -12.42 -8.28
N GLN A 642 33.16 -12.98 -9.43
CA GLN A 642 33.88 -12.71 -10.67
C GLN A 642 33.66 -11.28 -11.17
N ILE A 643 32.43 -10.77 -11.07
CA ILE A 643 32.11 -9.37 -11.38
C ILE A 643 32.92 -8.40 -10.51
N ARG A 644 33.00 -8.67 -9.21
CA ARG A 644 33.81 -7.84 -8.28
C ARG A 644 35.30 -7.85 -8.62
N LYS A 645 35.84 -8.95 -9.15
CA LYS A 645 37.25 -9.02 -9.56
C LYS A 645 37.53 -8.20 -10.82
N ASN A 646 36.59 -8.20 -11.76
CA ASN A 646 36.73 -7.52 -13.06
C ASN A 646 36.07 -6.13 -13.07
N LEU A 647 35.74 -5.58 -11.90
CA LEU A 647 35.01 -4.31 -11.77
C LEU A 647 35.67 -3.15 -12.51
N ARG A 648 37.02 -3.13 -12.58
CA ARG A 648 37.77 -2.09 -13.29
C ARG A 648 37.55 -2.14 -14.81
N GLU A 649 37.34 -3.33 -15.38
CA GLU A 649 37.07 -3.50 -16.81
C GLU A 649 35.65 -3.01 -17.12
N TYR A 650 34.66 -3.43 -16.33
CA TYR A 650 33.27 -3.00 -16.48
C TYR A 650 33.10 -1.49 -16.22
N SER A 651 33.83 -0.92 -15.26
CA SER A 651 33.79 0.53 -14.98
C SER A 651 34.15 1.35 -16.22
N ARG A 652 35.14 0.90 -17.00
CA ARG A 652 35.57 1.61 -18.20
C ARG A 652 34.45 1.65 -19.26
N GLU A 653 33.72 0.55 -19.43
CA GLU A 653 32.58 0.50 -20.36
C GLU A 653 31.48 1.50 -19.93
N PHE A 654 31.15 1.54 -18.64
CA PHE A 654 30.17 2.51 -18.12
C PHE A 654 30.64 3.96 -18.21
N ASP A 655 31.93 4.22 -17.96
CA ASP A 655 32.50 5.57 -18.09
C ASP A 655 32.46 6.06 -19.55
N GLU A 656 32.71 5.16 -20.52
CA GLU A 656 32.60 5.45 -21.96
C GLU A 656 31.13 5.71 -22.37
N GLU A 657 30.18 4.91 -21.88
CA GLU A 657 28.75 5.09 -22.11
C GLU A 657 28.22 6.41 -21.52
N ASP A 658 28.59 6.73 -20.28
CA ASP A 658 28.19 7.97 -19.62
C ASP A 658 28.73 9.20 -20.35
N LYS A 659 29.99 9.14 -20.83
CA LYS A 659 30.57 10.20 -21.65
C LYS A 659 29.84 10.36 -22.98
N TYR A 660 29.54 9.25 -23.66
CA TYR A 660 28.81 9.26 -24.92
C TYR A 660 27.39 9.83 -24.76
N ALA A 661 26.70 9.53 -23.66
CA ALA A 661 25.37 10.08 -23.35
C ALA A 661 25.40 11.61 -23.18
N VAL A 662 26.42 12.13 -22.47
CA VAL A 662 26.62 13.59 -22.31
C VAL A 662 26.90 14.25 -23.67
N ASP A 663 27.73 13.63 -24.51
CA ASP A 663 28.06 14.17 -25.84
C ASP A 663 26.83 14.20 -26.78
N ILE A 664 25.97 13.18 -26.75
CA ILE A 664 24.70 13.16 -27.50
C ILE A 664 23.77 14.26 -27.00
N ALA A 665 23.57 14.38 -25.69
CA ALA A 665 22.67 15.39 -25.11
C ALA A 665 23.11 16.80 -25.51
N ASN A 666 24.42 17.08 -25.43
CA ASN A 666 24.99 18.34 -25.89
C ASN A 666 24.78 18.58 -27.39
N THR A 667 24.96 17.55 -28.22
CA THR A 667 24.75 17.65 -29.67
C THR A 667 23.29 17.95 -30.02
N ALA A 668 22.33 17.26 -29.38
CA ALA A 668 20.91 17.48 -29.59
C ALA A 668 20.47 18.89 -29.16
N ILE A 669 21.00 19.42 -28.05
CA ILE A 669 20.76 20.80 -27.62
C ILE A 669 21.32 21.79 -28.65
N VAL A 670 22.53 21.56 -29.17
CA VAL A 670 23.14 22.41 -30.20
C VAL A 670 22.33 22.38 -31.49
N GLU A 671 21.85 21.22 -31.93
CA GLU A 671 20.99 21.10 -33.11
C GLU A 671 19.63 21.79 -32.92
N MET A 672 19.01 21.65 -31.75
CA MET A 672 17.77 22.35 -31.43
C MET A 672 17.97 23.87 -31.44
N ARG A 673 19.05 24.37 -30.81
CA ARG A 673 19.41 25.80 -30.83
C ARG A 673 19.65 26.30 -32.26
N LYS A 674 20.37 25.53 -33.09
CA LYS A 674 20.56 25.86 -34.51
C LYS A 674 19.24 25.90 -35.28
N ARG A 675 18.34 24.93 -35.04
CA ARG A 675 17.03 24.90 -35.69
C ARG A 675 16.19 26.12 -35.30
N VAL A 676 16.08 26.43 -34.01
CA VAL A 676 15.32 27.60 -33.52
C VAL A 676 15.93 28.90 -34.05
N LEU A 677 17.26 29.01 -34.08
CA LEU A 677 17.94 30.17 -34.64
C LEU A 677 17.66 30.30 -36.14
N ASN A 678 17.65 29.21 -36.90
CA ASN A 678 17.32 29.21 -38.32
C ASN A 678 15.84 29.56 -38.56
N GLU A 679 14.93 29.03 -37.76
CA GLU A 679 13.49 29.37 -37.80
C GLU A 679 13.28 30.86 -37.51
N TRP A 680 13.95 31.40 -36.48
CA TRP A 680 13.92 32.82 -36.15
C TRP A 680 14.52 33.67 -37.27
N THR A 681 15.68 33.28 -37.81
CA THR A 681 16.33 34.00 -38.92
C THR A 681 15.45 34.01 -40.18
N ALA A 682 14.79 32.89 -40.47
CA ALA A 682 13.84 32.79 -41.58
C ALA A 682 12.58 33.63 -41.34
N TRP A 683 12.09 33.69 -40.10
CA TRP A 683 10.98 34.57 -39.72
C TRP A 683 11.36 36.05 -39.85
N VAL A 684 12.49 36.48 -39.28
CA VAL A 684 12.99 37.87 -39.40
C VAL A 684 13.15 38.26 -40.87
N ARG A 685 13.69 37.36 -41.70
CA ARG A 685 13.79 37.60 -43.14
C ARG A 685 12.42 37.83 -43.78
N ARG A 686 11.44 36.99 -43.47
CA ARG A 686 10.08 37.11 -44.02
C ARG A 686 9.39 38.39 -43.57
N GLU A 687 9.50 38.76 -42.29
CA GLU A 687 8.94 40.01 -41.78
C GLU A 687 9.57 41.22 -42.44
N LYS A 688 10.89 41.22 -42.66
CA LYS A 688 11.57 42.27 -43.43
C LYS A 688 11.07 42.34 -44.87
N GLU A 689 10.92 41.20 -45.55
CA GLU A 689 10.37 41.15 -46.91
C GLU A 689 8.92 41.70 -46.97
N MET A 690 8.07 41.36 -45.99
CA MET A 690 6.70 41.92 -45.92
C MET A 690 6.69 43.42 -45.61
N LEU A 691 7.57 43.89 -44.72
CA LEU A 691 7.70 45.30 -44.40
C LEU A 691 8.17 46.10 -45.62
N ASP A 692 9.14 45.58 -46.38
CA ASP A 692 9.59 46.19 -47.63
C ASP A 692 8.45 46.28 -48.66
N GLU A 693 7.63 45.23 -48.79
CA GLU A 693 6.44 45.25 -49.65
C GLU A 693 5.41 46.29 -49.19
N GLU A 694 5.15 46.42 -47.88
CA GLU A 694 4.24 47.43 -47.33
C GLU A 694 4.77 48.85 -47.55
N ILE A 695 6.07 49.08 -47.37
CA ILE A 695 6.74 50.36 -47.62
C ILE A 695 6.58 50.75 -49.10
N ASP A 696 6.85 49.82 -50.02
CA ASP A 696 6.72 50.05 -51.46
C ASP A 696 5.24 50.33 -51.86
N VAL A 697 4.26 49.66 -51.23
CA VAL A 697 2.82 49.91 -51.47
C VAL A 697 2.35 51.26 -50.92
N LEU A 698 2.83 51.64 -49.74
CA LEU A 698 2.46 52.92 -49.09
C LEU A 698 3.26 54.11 -49.62
N GLY A 699 4.34 53.87 -50.38
CA GLY A 699 5.25 54.91 -50.87
C GLY A 699 6.05 55.59 -49.76
N LEU A 700 6.34 54.86 -48.68
CA LEU A 700 7.15 55.35 -47.57
C LEU A 700 8.64 55.27 -47.93
N GLU A 701 9.46 56.14 -47.36
CA GLU A 701 10.92 56.05 -47.48
C GLU A 701 11.43 54.89 -46.60
N ARG A 702 12.38 54.09 -47.11
CA ARG A 702 12.91 52.94 -46.35
C ARG A 702 13.64 53.45 -45.11
N GLU A 703 13.50 52.75 -43.98
CA GLU A 703 14.18 53.14 -42.73
C GLU A 703 15.69 53.32 -42.90
N GLU A 704 16.35 52.57 -43.79
CA GLU A 704 17.77 52.75 -44.09
C GLU A 704 18.06 54.11 -44.74
N ASP A 705 17.17 54.61 -45.59
CA ASP A 705 17.28 55.93 -46.21
C ASP A 705 17.04 57.03 -45.17
N VAL A 706 16.04 56.85 -44.29
CA VAL A 706 15.75 57.78 -43.19
C VAL A 706 16.88 57.79 -42.16
N ALA A 707 17.44 56.64 -41.81
CA ALA A 707 18.55 56.53 -40.86
C ALA A 707 19.88 57.03 -41.46
N ALA A 708 20.11 56.85 -42.76
CA ALA A 708 21.25 57.45 -43.46
C ALA A 708 21.10 58.99 -43.56
N ALA A 709 19.89 59.49 -43.76
CA ALA A 709 19.58 60.91 -43.67
C ALA A 709 19.78 61.44 -42.24
N ALA A 710 19.29 60.72 -41.23
CA ALA A 710 19.45 61.09 -39.83
C ALA A 710 20.93 61.04 -39.39
N LYS A 711 21.73 60.06 -39.83
CA LYS A 711 23.18 60.04 -39.57
C LYS A 711 23.89 61.24 -40.20
N LYS A 712 23.47 61.70 -41.37
CA LYS A 712 23.98 62.94 -41.96
C LYS A 712 23.56 64.19 -41.17
N GLU A 713 22.40 64.19 -40.53
CA GLU A 713 21.97 65.29 -39.66
C GLU A 713 22.63 65.25 -38.26
N VAL A 714 22.90 64.06 -37.72
CA VAL A 714 23.48 63.87 -36.37
C VAL A 714 24.97 64.19 -36.34
N GLU A 715 25.70 64.11 -37.47
CA GLU A 715 27.08 64.62 -37.55
C GLU A 715 27.19 66.12 -37.25
N THR A 716 26.09 66.88 -37.33
CA THR A 716 26.10 68.31 -37.00
C THR A 716 25.86 68.61 -35.52
N GLU A 717 24.97 67.93 -34.81
CA GLU A 717 24.73 68.17 -33.37
C GLU A 717 24.12 66.93 -32.69
N GLY A 718 24.91 66.09 -32.02
CA GLY A 718 24.39 64.94 -31.28
C GLY A 718 25.32 64.40 -30.21
N THR A 719 24.95 64.58 -28.93
CA THR A 719 25.61 63.96 -27.77
C THR A 719 25.34 62.47 -27.72
N VAL A 720 26.41 61.67 -27.69
CA VAL A 720 26.37 60.21 -27.54
C VAL A 720 26.01 59.86 -26.11
N VAL A 721 24.95 59.06 -25.92
CA VAL A 721 24.66 58.39 -24.64
C VAL A 721 25.02 56.92 -24.83
N GLU A 722 26.13 56.50 -24.22
CA GLU A 722 26.54 55.08 -24.15
C GLU A 722 25.82 54.43 -22.96
N GLU A 723 24.93 53.49 -23.25
CA GLU A 723 24.36 52.61 -22.24
C GLU A 723 25.18 51.31 -22.23
N ILE A 724 26.03 51.16 -21.20
CA ILE A 724 26.87 49.98 -21.01
C ILE A 724 26.05 48.97 -20.21
N MET A 725 25.65 47.87 -20.85
CA MET A 725 25.08 46.71 -20.15
C MET A 725 26.20 45.72 -19.80
N GLU A 726 26.51 45.60 -18.52
CA GLU A 726 27.42 44.57 -17.99
C GLU A 726 26.59 43.36 -17.54
N GLU A 727 26.80 42.21 -18.20
CA GLU A 727 26.27 40.92 -17.77
C GLU A 727 27.38 40.16 -17.03
N ILE A 728 27.17 39.89 -15.73
CA ILE A 728 28.11 39.09 -14.92
C ILE A 728 27.87 37.61 -15.27
N ILE A 729 28.79 37.03 -16.03
CA ILE A 729 28.67 35.65 -16.53
C ILE A 729 29.15 34.62 -15.49
N ASP A 730 30.05 34.99 -14.58
CA ASP A 730 30.57 34.10 -13.54
C ASP A 730 31.18 34.90 -12.38
N GLU A 731 30.89 34.50 -11.14
CA GLU A 731 31.38 35.13 -9.90
C GLU A 731 32.02 34.05 -9.02
N THR A 732 33.30 34.22 -8.69
CA THR A 732 34.05 33.28 -7.84
C THR A 732 34.62 34.01 -6.63
N GLU A 733 34.17 33.61 -5.44
CA GLU A 733 34.71 34.07 -4.16
C GLU A 733 35.82 33.11 -3.68
N GLU A 734 37.05 33.62 -3.57
CA GLU A 734 38.16 32.92 -2.88
C GLU A 734 38.40 33.54 -1.50
N VAL A 735 38.41 32.71 -0.46
CA VAL A 735 38.83 33.12 0.89
C VAL A 735 40.36 33.01 0.98
N ILE A 736 41.04 34.14 0.88
CA ILE A 736 42.49 34.21 1.14
C ILE A 736 42.70 34.21 2.66
N GLY A 737 43.41 33.20 3.16
CA GLY A 737 43.68 32.96 4.58
C GLY A 737 44.61 33.95 5.26
#